data_AF-F9WBD5-F1
#
_entry.id   AF-F9WBD5-F1
#
_cell.length_a   1.000
_cell.length_b   1.000
_cell.length_c   1.000
_cell.angle_alpha   90.00
_cell.angle_beta   90.00
_cell.angle_gamma   90.00
#
_symmetry.space_group_name_H-M   'P 1'
#
loop_
_entity.id
_entity.type
_entity.pdbx_description
1 polymer ?
#
loop_
_entity_poly.entity_id
_entity_poly.type
_entity_poly.pdbx_seq_one_letter_code
_entity_poly.pdbx_strand_id
1 'polypeptide(L)'
;MEFVVNKSLGRFYTELATREVVGTEEEIAPKIPKEGDVILIGITSDDVDAIAKHLEENHDLRVYIMFTEFALRYQMFVKAFTNRSCASRLLFATNLPHWADEQTASETVRKFHSATNDKSKRTPLALMGFCVGRLIQEAVGSQQKVDGKALSDLFLGEVVLHADDMRYGPFVRGKCADIDFGDGGKCITNYGATEISVWSMERVLDPSVPLVEEPISEPLQYVDPGVWVLTSSMIGGMGATFCFLASIAATVMSLTRYFWGDARDNQYAPKVPTAPVTLIFTDIESSTALWAAHPELMPDVVATHHQLIRSLIVRYGCYEVKTVGDSFMIACRSPLAAVQLAGDLQRCFLHHDWGTTAFDDAYRDFEQQRAEEDVEYAPPTAHLDPEVYSQLWNGLRVRVGIHTGLCDIRRDEVTKGYDYYGRTSNMAARTESVANGGQVLLTRAAYLALSTVEREQVTVTSLGPVALRGEPEPVEMHQLDAVPGRTFAALRLDREIDENGLSEMNSPNGSTYNVPNELTHAGRQIRDSMKALLFVLTPPQSQRFLSILCGWWHVPYPRQDGSAWEKSHRADVIRQIAAKVSRIEECALRRRASTFKVFPARSGRSPSTICGIELAQSDTDSHISFGQNGGEEIKDADRISPRDTAASPASISMSSITYVVPFYKPGSPT
;
A
#
# COMPACT_ATOMS: atom_id res chain seq x y z
N MET A 1 -19.45 27.49 -32.68
CA MET A 1 -18.90 27.00 -33.96
C MET A 1 -17.37 26.94 -33.89
N GLU A 2 -16.72 28.03 -33.47
CA GLU A 2 -15.25 28.12 -33.29
C GLU A 2 -14.62 26.95 -32.51
N PHE A 3 -15.20 26.52 -31.38
CA PHE A 3 -14.69 25.38 -30.60
C PHE A 3 -14.67 24.05 -31.38
N VAL A 4 -15.73 23.78 -32.16
CA VAL A 4 -15.87 22.58 -32.97
C VAL A 4 -14.90 22.62 -34.15
N VAL A 5 -14.79 23.78 -34.79
CA VAL A 5 -13.85 24.03 -35.89
C VAL A 5 -12.41 23.87 -35.39
N ASN A 6 -12.04 24.46 -34.25
CA ASN A 6 -10.71 24.35 -33.64
C ASN A 6 -10.35 22.90 -33.27
N LYS A 7 -11.27 22.15 -32.66
CA LYS A 7 -11.02 20.74 -32.30
C LYS A 7 -10.95 19.82 -33.50
N SER A 8 -11.78 20.05 -34.51
CA SER A 8 -11.77 19.23 -35.73
C SER A 8 -10.52 19.51 -36.56
N LEU A 9 -10.21 20.77 -36.85
CA LEU A 9 -9.06 21.11 -37.69
C LEU A 9 -7.72 20.76 -37.03
N GLY A 10 -7.55 21.00 -35.72
CA GLY A 10 -6.32 20.66 -35.00
C GLY A 10 -6.07 19.16 -34.83
N ARG A 11 -7.07 18.30 -35.10
CA ARG A 11 -6.95 16.83 -34.98
C ARG A 11 -6.77 16.12 -36.32
N PHE A 12 -7.16 16.72 -37.45
CA PHE A 12 -7.27 16.00 -38.72
C PHE A 12 -6.17 16.28 -39.75
N TYR A 13 -5.44 17.39 -39.70
CA TYR A 13 -4.35 17.67 -40.65
C TYR A 13 -3.19 18.49 -40.06
N THR A 14 -2.03 18.35 -40.70
CA THR A 14 -0.80 19.13 -40.53
C THR A 14 -1.08 20.64 -40.48
N GLU A 15 -0.37 21.33 -39.57
CA GLU A 15 -0.40 22.76 -39.24
C GLU A 15 -1.24 23.64 -40.20
N LEU A 16 -2.40 24.12 -39.72
CA LEU A 16 -3.12 25.22 -40.35
C LEU A 16 -2.17 26.40 -40.52
N ALA A 17 -2.07 26.95 -41.73
CA ALA A 17 -1.16 28.06 -41.99
C ALA A 17 -1.60 29.32 -41.22
N THR A 18 -2.90 29.66 -41.29
CA THR A 18 -3.52 30.77 -40.57
C THR A 18 -5.01 30.51 -40.35
N ARG A 19 -5.67 31.33 -39.53
CA ARG A 19 -7.12 31.38 -39.40
C ARG A 19 -7.56 32.84 -39.35
N GLU A 20 -8.58 33.19 -40.12
CA GLU A 20 -9.13 34.55 -40.14
C GLU A 20 -10.63 34.49 -39.91
N VAL A 21 -11.13 35.45 -39.14
CA VAL A 21 -12.57 35.64 -38.88
C VAL A 21 -12.96 36.95 -39.53
N VAL A 22 -13.92 36.90 -40.44
CA VAL A 22 -14.38 38.09 -41.18
C VAL A 22 -15.71 38.54 -40.59
N GLY A 23 -15.80 39.82 -40.26
CA GLY A 23 -17.02 40.43 -39.75
C GLY A 23 -18.13 40.47 -40.80
N THR A 24 -19.39 40.59 -40.37
CA THR A 24 -20.56 40.61 -41.27
C THR A 24 -20.60 41.77 -42.26
N GLU A 25 -19.82 42.84 -42.02
CA GLU A 25 -19.75 44.04 -42.87
C GLU A 25 -18.43 44.14 -43.63
N GLU A 26 -17.54 43.16 -43.48
CA GLU A 26 -16.22 43.15 -44.11
C GLU A 26 -16.21 42.31 -45.38
N GLU A 27 -15.54 42.78 -46.42
CA GLU A 27 -15.36 42.00 -47.65
C GLU A 27 -14.46 40.79 -47.40
N ILE A 28 -14.87 39.62 -47.89
CA ILE A 28 -14.09 38.38 -47.73
C ILE A 28 -12.89 38.29 -48.68
N ALA A 29 -12.98 38.87 -49.88
CA ALA A 29 -11.96 38.70 -50.93
C ALA A 29 -10.53 39.07 -50.50
N PRO A 30 -10.29 40.18 -49.77
CA PRO A 30 -8.96 40.54 -49.27
C PRO A 30 -8.37 39.53 -48.27
N LYS A 31 -9.21 38.71 -47.65
CA LYS A 31 -8.85 37.73 -46.63
C LYS A 31 -8.63 36.33 -47.19
N ILE A 32 -9.07 36.08 -48.43
CA ILE A 32 -8.82 34.82 -49.13
C ILE A 32 -7.37 34.85 -49.66
N PRO A 33 -6.57 33.79 -49.44
CA PRO A 33 -5.21 33.72 -49.99
C PRO A 33 -5.22 33.75 -51.52
N LYS A 34 -4.06 34.02 -52.12
CA LYS A 34 -3.89 34.04 -53.59
C LYS A 34 -3.53 32.68 -54.19
N GLU A 35 -3.14 31.71 -53.36
CA GLU A 35 -2.72 30.38 -53.78
C GLU A 35 -3.02 29.35 -52.67
N GLY A 36 -3.02 28.07 -53.04
CA GLY A 36 -3.23 26.96 -52.10
C GLY A 36 -4.71 26.58 -51.93
N ASP A 37 -5.03 25.89 -50.83
CA ASP A 37 -6.37 25.43 -50.52
C ASP A 37 -6.97 26.24 -49.35
N VAL A 38 -8.22 26.69 -49.48
CA VAL A 38 -8.92 27.45 -48.42
C VAL A 38 -10.31 26.90 -48.18
N ILE A 39 -10.70 26.74 -46.91
CA ILE A 39 -12.07 26.39 -46.50
C ILE A 39 -12.78 27.66 -46.04
N LEU A 40 -13.97 27.92 -46.60
CA LEU A 40 -14.86 29.00 -46.20
C LEU A 40 -16.11 28.43 -45.53
N ILE A 41 -16.42 28.94 -44.34
CA ILE A 41 -17.59 28.53 -43.54
C ILE A 41 -18.38 29.79 -43.16
N GLY A 42 -19.70 29.77 -43.28
CA GLY A 42 -20.55 30.89 -42.88
C GLY A 42 -20.70 31.99 -43.93
N ILE A 43 -20.49 31.68 -45.21
CA ILE A 43 -20.59 32.64 -46.31
C ILE A 43 -22.00 33.24 -46.44
N THR A 44 -22.06 34.48 -46.90
CA THR A 44 -23.30 35.21 -47.19
C THR A 44 -23.63 35.16 -48.69
N SER A 45 -24.72 35.81 -49.10
CA SER A 45 -25.11 35.89 -50.51
C SER A 45 -24.20 36.82 -51.32
N ASP A 46 -23.70 37.90 -50.71
CA ASP A 46 -22.85 38.91 -51.37
C ASP A 46 -21.43 38.36 -51.63
N ASP A 47 -21.02 37.37 -50.85
CA ASP A 47 -19.73 36.69 -50.94
C ASP A 47 -19.55 35.86 -52.22
N VAL A 48 -20.63 35.37 -52.83
CA VAL A 48 -20.57 34.41 -53.94
C VAL A 48 -19.87 35.00 -55.17
N ASP A 49 -20.23 36.22 -55.56
CA ASP A 49 -19.63 36.91 -56.70
C ASP A 49 -18.17 37.32 -56.40
N ALA A 50 -17.88 37.68 -55.15
CA ALA A 50 -16.53 38.00 -54.69
C ALA A 50 -15.60 36.78 -54.79
N ILE A 51 -16.06 35.60 -54.38
CA ILE A 51 -15.32 34.33 -54.50
C ILE A 51 -15.06 33.99 -55.96
N ALA A 52 -16.08 34.11 -56.83
CA ALA A 52 -15.94 33.81 -58.25
C ALA A 52 -14.89 34.70 -58.92
N LYS A 53 -14.92 36.01 -58.64
CA LYS A 53 -13.94 36.98 -59.14
C LYS A 53 -12.53 36.70 -58.60
N HIS A 54 -12.42 36.45 -57.29
CA HIS A 54 -11.12 36.17 -56.66
C HIS A 54 -10.49 34.88 -57.20
N LEU A 55 -11.30 33.84 -57.45
CA LEU A 55 -10.81 32.62 -58.12
C LEU A 55 -10.37 32.90 -59.55
N GLU A 56 -11.06 33.73 -60.33
CA GLU A 56 -10.62 34.08 -61.69
C GLU A 56 -9.25 34.76 -61.73
N GLU A 57 -8.99 35.65 -60.79
CA GLU A 57 -7.72 36.40 -60.70
C GLU A 57 -6.55 35.52 -60.20
N ASN A 58 -6.84 34.42 -59.50
CA ASN A 58 -5.84 33.60 -58.80
C ASN A 58 -5.96 32.13 -59.21
N HIS A 59 -5.13 31.67 -60.16
CA HIS A 59 -5.27 30.34 -60.77
C HIS A 59 -4.84 29.16 -59.89
N ASP A 60 -3.92 29.39 -58.94
CA ASP A 60 -3.37 28.35 -58.06
C ASP A 60 -4.17 28.18 -56.75
N LEU A 61 -5.30 28.86 -56.64
CA LEU A 61 -6.19 28.81 -55.48
C LEU A 61 -7.34 27.79 -55.67
N ARG A 62 -7.65 27.01 -54.64
CA ARG A 62 -8.86 26.18 -54.55
C ARG A 62 -9.67 26.56 -53.32
N VAL A 63 -10.98 26.70 -53.48
CA VAL A 63 -11.89 27.12 -52.42
C VAL A 63 -12.85 25.98 -52.11
N TYR A 64 -12.91 25.58 -50.85
CA TYR A 64 -13.83 24.57 -50.32
C TYR A 64 -14.94 25.26 -49.54
N ILE A 65 -16.19 24.92 -49.83
CA ILE A 65 -17.37 25.41 -49.10
C ILE A 65 -18.18 24.26 -48.53
N MET A 66 -18.95 24.54 -47.48
CA MET A 66 -19.90 23.56 -46.95
C MET A 66 -21.03 23.32 -47.95
N PHE A 67 -21.41 22.06 -48.18
CA PHE A 67 -22.49 21.72 -49.10
C PHE A 67 -23.82 22.42 -48.76
N THR A 68 -24.11 22.62 -47.48
CA THR A 68 -25.32 23.35 -47.04
C THR A 68 -25.31 24.80 -47.49
N GLU A 69 -24.16 25.47 -47.47
CA GLU A 69 -24.02 26.87 -47.91
C GLU A 69 -24.23 27.00 -49.42
N PHE A 70 -23.66 26.04 -50.16
CA PHE A 70 -23.89 25.89 -51.59
C PHE A 70 -25.36 25.62 -51.92
N ALA A 71 -25.97 24.63 -51.25
CA ALA A 71 -27.34 24.19 -51.53
C ALA A 71 -28.38 25.29 -51.27
N LEU A 72 -28.20 26.07 -50.20
CA LEU A 72 -29.07 27.22 -49.88
C LEU A 72 -28.97 28.35 -50.90
N ARG A 73 -27.81 28.53 -51.53
CA ARG A 73 -27.51 29.62 -52.49
C ARG A 73 -27.29 29.10 -53.91
N TYR A 74 -27.82 27.92 -54.23
CA TYR A 74 -27.56 27.20 -55.47
C TYR A 74 -27.67 28.07 -56.72
N GLN A 75 -28.76 28.84 -56.84
CA GLN A 75 -29.02 29.70 -58.00
C GLN A 75 -27.97 30.81 -58.16
N MET A 76 -27.47 31.35 -57.06
CA MET A 76 -26.43 32.38 -57.08
C MET A 76 -25.10 31.78 -57.55
N PHE A 77 -24.73 30.60 -57.04
CA PHE A 77 -23.53 29.90 -57.49
C PHE A 77 -23.60 29.50 -58.97
N VAL A 78 -24.73 28.97 -59.42
CA VAL A 78 -24.92 28.65 -60.85
C VAL A 78 -24.74 29.91 -61.70
N LYS A 79 -25.41 31.01 -61.35
CA LYS A 79 -25.29 32.28 -62.08
C LYS A 79 -23.85 32.81 -62.06
N ALA A 80 -23.18 32.75 -60.91
CA ALA A 80 -21.84 33.27 -60.73
C ALA A 80 -20.79 32.46 -61.51
N PHE A 81 -20.91 31.12 -61.58
CA PHE A 81 -19.88 30.25 -62.15
C PHE A 81 -20.17 29.71 -63.56
N THR A 82 -21.36 29.93 -64.11
CA THR A 82 -21.68 29.52 -65.49
C THR A 82 -20.71 30.18 -66.48
N ASN A 83 -20.13 29.38 -67.38
CA ASN A 83 -19.15 29.80 -68.38
C ASN A 83 -17.82 30.36 -67.82
N ARG A 84 -17.46 30.05 -66.58
CA ARG A 84 -16.17 30.43 -65.99
C ARG A 84 -15.30 29.21 -65.77
N SER A 85 -14.05 29.25 -66.25
CA SER A 85 -13.08 28.16 -66.08
C SER A 85 -12.67 27.92 -64.62
N CYS A 86 -12.89 28.93 -63.74
CA CYS A 86 -12.62 28.82 -62.31
C CYS A 86 -13.59 27.90 -61.56
N ALA A 87 -14.70 27.46 -62.18
CA ALA A 87 -15.67 26.53 -61.58
C ALA A 87 -15.05 25.18 -61.17
N SER A 88 -13.99 24.75 -61.85
CA SER A 88 -13.23 23.54 -61.51
C SER A 88 -12.56 23.58 -60.13
N ARG A 89 -12.36 24.79 -59.56
CA ARG A 89 -11.61 25.04 -58.32
C ARG A 89 -12.48 25.46 -57.13
N LEU A 90 -13.79 25.62 -57.32
CA LEU A 90 -14.75 25.72 -56.22
C LEU A 90 -15.26 24.32 -55.89
N LEU A 91 -14.99 23.86 -54.68
CA LEU A 91 -15.14 22.48 -54.26
C LEU A 91 -16.07 22.35 -53.05
N PHE A 92 -16.78 21.23 -52.93
CA PHE A 92 -17.53 20.87 -51.73
C PHE A 92 -17.70 19.35 -51.63
N ALA A 93 -17.87 18.85 -50.40
CA ALA A 93 -18.12 17.44 -50.15
C ALA A 93 -19.62 17.13 -50.11
N THR A 94 -20.07 16.08 -50.80
CA THR A 94 -21.46 15.61 -50.77
C THR A 94 -21.54 14.10 -50.92
N ASN A 95 -22.60 13.51 -50.36
CA ASN A 95 -22.97 12.11 -50.56
C ASN A 95 -24.22 11.96 -51.45
N LEU A 96 -24.70 13.06 -52.04
CA LEU A 96 -25.85 13.00 -52.93
C LEU A 96 -25.42 12.60 -54.35
N PRO A 97 -26.25 11.83 -55.07
CA PRO A 97 -26.08 11.65 -56.50
C PRO A 97 -26.38 12.96 -57.26
N HIS A 98 -25.94 13.05 -58.51
CA HIS A 98 -26.09 14.26 -59.33
C HIS A 98 -27.56 14.56 -59.64
N TRP A 99 -28.11 15.60 -58.99
CA TRP A 99 -29.54 15.93 -59.03
C TRP A 99 -30.05 16.32 -60.43
N ALA A 100 -29.18 16.77 -61.32
CA ALA A 100 -29.54 17.19 -62.68
C ALA A 100 -29.05 16.22 -63.78
N ASP A 101 -28.51 15.04 -63.43
CA ASP A 101 -28.00 14.09 -64.41
C ASP A 101 -29.14 13.33 -65.11
N GLU A 102 -29.33 13.58 -66.41
CA GLU A 102 -30.37 12.94 -67.21
C GLU A 102 -30.05 11.49 -67.58
N GLN A 103 -28.77 11.09 -67.53
CA GLN A 103 -28.30 9.73 -67.84
C GLN A 103 -27.87 8.98 -66.57
N THR A 104 -28.50 9.32 -65.45
CA THR A 104 -28.12 8.80 -64.15
C THR A 104 -28.36 7.29 -63.99
N ALA A 105 -27.36 6.61 -63.43
CA ALA A 105 -27.53 5.23 -62.95
C ALA A 105 -28.30 5.17 -61.61
N SER A 106 -28.42 6.31 -60.91
CA SER A 106 -29.01 6.35 -59.57
C SER A 106 -30.52 6.11 -59.61
N GLU A 107 -30.99 5.18 -58.79
CA GLU A 107 -32.42 4.93 -58.62
C GLU A 107 -33.12 6.14 -57.96
N THR A 108 -32.50 6.73 -56.94
CA THR A 108 -33.01 7.92 -56.25
C THR A 108 -33.22 9.08 -57.22
N VAL A 109 -32.24 9.37 -58.09
CA VAL A 109 -32.36 10.48 -59.04
C VAL A 109 -33.43 10.22 -60.10
N ARG A 110 -33.55 8.98 -60.60
CA ARG A 110 -34.64 8.61 -61.53
C ARG A 110 -36.02 8.84 -60.89
N LYS A 111 -36.21 8.41 -59.64
CA LYS A 111 -37.46 8.65 -58.91
C LYS A 111 -37.68 10.15 -58.64
N PHE A 112 -36.64 10.88 -58.28
CA PHE A 112 -36.71 12.34 -58.08
C PHE A 112 -37.11 13.09 -59.35
N HIS A 113 -36.55 12.71 -60.51
CA HIS A 113 -36.90 13.30 -61.80
C HIS A 113 -38.34 12.99 -62.20
N SER A 114 -38.84 11.79 -61.87
CA SER A 114 -40.24 11.43 -62.09
C SER A 114 -41.21 12.22 -61.19
N ALA A 115 -40.79 12.56 -59.98
CA ALA A 115 -41.56 13.40 -59.05
C ALA A 115 -41.45 14.90 -59.41
N THR A 116 -40.39 15.30 -60.10
CA THR A 116 -40.05 16.69 -60.43
C THR A 116 -39.95 16.87 -61.95
N ASN A 117 -41.12 16.96 -62.60
CA ASN A 117 -41.23 17.13 -64.05
C ASN A 117 -40.57 18.42 -64.57
N ASP A 118 -40.49 19.46 -63.74
CA ASP A 118 -39.87 20.73 -64.09
C ASP A 118 -38.36 20.72 -63.79
N LYS A 119 -37.53 20.78 -64.84
CA LYS A 119 -36.06 20.77 -64.71
C LYS A 119 -35.54 21.93 -63.86
N SER A 120 -36.20 23.09 -63.87
CA SER A 120 -35.76 24.26 -63.08
C SER A 120 -35.87 24.04 -61.57
N LYS A 121 -36.69 23.07 -61.13
CA LYS A 121 -36.89 22.72 -59.73
C LYS A 121 -35.94 21.62 -59.25
N ARG A 122 -35.10 21.07 -60.13
CA ARG A 122 -34.09 20.05 -59.79
C ARG A 122 -32.89 20.71 -59.14
N THR A 123 -33.02 20.99 -57.85
CA THR A 123 -31.98 21.63 -57.03
C THR A 123 -31.42 20.63 -56.01
N PRO A 124 -30.20 20.85 -55.49
CA PRO A 124 -29.65 20.01 -54.42
C PRO A 124 -30.57 19.93 -53.20
N LEU A 125 -31.20 21.05 -52.82
CA LEU A 125 -32.10 21.12 -51.67
C LEU A 125 -33.41 20.35 -51.92
N ALA A 126 -33.94 20.39 -53.14
CA ALA A 126 -35.11 19.61 -53.52
C ALA A 126 -34.82 18.10 -53.50
N LEU A 127 -33.64 17.69 -53.98
CA LEU A 127 -33.20 16.30 -53.89
C LEU A 127 -33.03 15.87 -52.43
N MET A 128 -32.41 16.68 -51.57
CA MET A 128 -32.31 16.39 -50.13
C MET A 128 -33.69 16.13 -49.51
N GLY A 129 -34.66 17.02 -49.78
CA GLY A 129 -36.03 16.87 -49.28
C GLY A 129 -36.69 15.58 -49.79
N PHE A 130 -36.46 15.23 -51.06
CA PHE A 130 -36.92 13.99 -51.65
C PHE A 130 -36.32 12.76 -50.95
N CYS A 131 -34.99 12.74 -50.77
CA CYS A 131 -34.27 11.66 -50.08
C CYS A 131 -34.77 11.47 -48.63
N VAL A 132 -34.97 12.57 -47.89
CA VAL A 132 -35.53 12.53 -46.52
C VAL A 132 -36.95 11.94 -46.54
N GLY A 133 -37.77 12.35 -47.50
CA GLY A 133 -39.12 11.79 -47.68
C GLY A 133 -39.10 10.28 -47.95
N ARG A 134 -38.21 9.82 -48.83
CA ARG A 134 -38.02 8.39 -49.13
C ARG A 134 -37.53 7.62 -47.89
N LEU A 135 -36.54 8.14 -47.17
CA LEU A 135 -36.03 7.51 -45.95
C LEU A 135 -37.12 7.37 -44.88
N ILE A 136 -37.94 8.40 -44.67
CA ILE A 136 -39.06 8.33 -43.72
C ILE A 136 -40.12 7.32 -44.18
N GLN A 137 -40.40 7.23 -45.49
CA GLN A 137 -41.33 6.23 -46.02
C GLN A 137 -40.86 4.80 -45.76
N GLU A 138 -39.57 4.51 -45.98
CA GLU A 138 -38.99 3.20 -45.67
C GLU A 138 -38.98 2.92 -44.15
N ALA A 139 -38.58 3.91 -43.34
CA ALA A 139 -38.56 3.80 -41.88
C ALA A 139 -39.96 3.52 -41.31
N VAL A 140 -40.99 4.24 -41.78
CA VAL A 140 -42.38 4.03 -41.36
C VAL A 140 -42.93 2.70 -41.89
N GLY A 141 -42.62 2.34 -43.13
CA GLY A 141 -43.09 1.09 -43.76
C GLY A 141 -42.57 -0.17 -43.05
N SER A 142 -41.41 -0.07 -42.39
CA SER A 142 -40.82 -1.18 -41.63
C SER A 142 -41.46 -1.44 -40.26
N GLN A 143 -42.31 -0.53 -39.77
CA GLN A 143 -42.83 -0.56 -38.39
C GLN A 143 -44.32 -0.95 -38.31
N GLN A 144 -44.65 -1.89 -37.41
CA GLN A 144 -46.06 -2.23 -37.11
C GLN A 144 -46.79 -1.10 -36.36
N LYS A 145 -46.07 -0.27 -35.61
CA LYS A 145 -46.61 0.88 -34.86
C LYS A 145 -45.59 2.01 -34.87
N VAL A 146 -45.97 3.16 -35.42
CA VAL A 146 -45.10 4.34 -35.53
C VAL A 146 -45.34 5.24 -34.32
N ASP A 147 -44.32 5.41 -33.50
CA ASP A 147 -44.27 6.46 -32.48
C ASP A 147 -42.85 7.06 -32.39
N GLY A 148 -42.71 8.20 -31.70
CA GLY A 148 -41.44 8.91 -31.63
C GLY A 148 -40.31 8.08 -31.00
N LYS A 149 -40.64 7.15 -30.11
CA LYS A 149 -39.67 6.25 -29.50
C LYS A 149 -39.24 5.17 -30.48
N ALA A 150 -40.18 4.54 -31.17
CA ALA A 150 -39.90 3.53 -32.19
C ALA A 150 -39.04 4.10 -33.34
N LEU A 151 -39.28 5.34 -33.76
CA LEU A 151 -38.44 6.00 -34.77
C LEU A 151 -37.04 6.32 -34.22
N SER A 152 -36.94 6.82 -32.99
CA SER A 152 -35.65 7.09 -32.35
C SER A 152 -34.85 5.80 -32.15
N ASP A 153 -35.49 4.73 -31.71
CA ASP A 153 -34.87 3.42 -31.49
C ASP A 153 -34.46 2.79 -32.83
N LEU A 154 -35.20 3.04 -33.92
CA LEU A 154 -34.80 2.62 -35.27
C LEU A 154 -33.52 3.36 -35.71
N PHE A 155 -33.51 4.69 -35.68
CA PHE A 155 -32.34 5.46 -36.15
C PHE A 155 -31.11 5.35 -35.24
N LEU A 156 -31.28 5.07 -33.93
CA LEU A 156 -30.18 4.92 -32.98
C LEU A 156 -29.78 3.45 -32.74
N GLY A 157 -30.70 2.51 -32.94
CA GLY A 157 -30.55 1.10 -32.60
C GLY A 157 -30.44 0.15 -33.79
N GLU A 158 -31.09 0.44 -34.93
CA GLU A 158 -30.79 -0.29 -36.17
C GLU A 158 -29.51 0.23 -36.81
N VAL A 159 -28.71 -0.73 -37.27
CA VAL A 159 -27.38 -0.44 -37.77
C VAL A 159 -27.49 0.13 -39.19
N VAL A 160 -28.31 -0.37 -40.12
CA VAL A 160 -28.30 0.14 -41.51
C VAL A 160 -29.70 0.25 -42.12
N LEU A 161 -30.06 1.42 -42.64
CA LEU A 161 -31.26 1.67 -43.43
C LEU A 161 -30.91 1.93 -44.90
N HIS A 162 -31.72 1.39 -45.80
CA HIS A 162 -31.62 1.62 -47.24
C HIS A 162 -32.88 2.32 -47.73
N ALA A 163 -32.70 3.38 -48.53
CA ALA A 163 -33.79 3.99 -49.28
C ALA A 163 -33.35 4.12 -50.73
N ASP A 164 -34.03 3.39 -51.61
CA ASP A 164 -33.62 3.24 -53.00
C ASP A 164 -32.16 2.75 -53.09
N ASP A 165 -31.29 3.45 -53.80
CA ASP A 165 -29.85 3.17 -53.89
C ASP A 165 -28.99 3.90 -52.83
N MET A 166 -29.61 4.64 -51.90
CA MET A 166 -28.90 5.33 -50.81
C MET A 166 -28.87 4.51 -49.53
N ARG A 167 -27.73 4.55 -48.82
CA ARG A 167 -27.49 3.83 -47.57
C ARG A 167 -27.20 4.77 -46.40
N TYR A 168 -27.91 4.55 -45.30
CA TYR A 168 -27.81 5.28 -44.03
C TYR A 168 -27.45 4.30 -42.90
N GLY A 169 -26.61 4.69 -41.94
CA GLY A 169 -26.07 3.77 -40.91
C GLY A 169 -24.55 3.88 -40.78
N PRO A 170 -23.83 2.97 -40.07
CA PRO A 170 -22.38 2.96 -39.99
C PRO A 170 -21.66 2.22 -41.11
N PHE A 171 -20.39 2.58 -41.26
CA PHE A 171 -19.54 2.16 -42.37
C PHE A 171 -18.16 1.75 -41.87
N VAL A 172 -17.66 0.58 -42.32
CA VAL A 172 -16.27 0.15 -42.15
C VAL A 172 -15.80 -0.60 -43.41
N ARG A 173 -14.50 -0.51 -43.68
CA ARG A 173 -13.77 -1.24 -44.72
C ARG A 173 -13.80 -2.74 -44.42
N GLY A 174 -14.60 -3.51 -45.16
CA GLY A 174 -14.67 -4.98 -45.06
C GLY A 174 -16.02 -5.54 -44.61
N LYS A 175 -16.24 -6.84 -44.85
CA LYS A 175 -17.49 -7.57 -44.58
C LYS A 175 -17.76 -7.70 -43.08
N CYS A 176 -18.33 -6.67 -42.45
CA CYS A 176 -19.10 -6.85 -41.22
C CYS A 176 -20.50 -7.32 -41.63
N ALA A 177 -20.60 -8.58 -42.03
CA ALA A 177 -21.89 -9.21 -42.29
C ALA A 177 -22.48 -9.82 -41.01
N ASP A 178 -21.67 -10.08 -39.98
CA ASP A 178 -22.12 -10.68 -38.72
C ASP A 178 -21.27 -10.09 -37.58
N ILE A 179 -21.87 -9.27 -36.72
CA ILE A 179 -21.19 -8.80 -35.49
C ILE A 179 -21.73 -9.63 -34.33
N ASP A 180 -20.91 -10.58 -33.89
CA ASP A 180 -21.03 -11.21 -32.58
C ASP A 180 -20.37 -10.28 -31.54
N PHE A 181 -20.99 -10.11 -30.37
CA PHE A 181 -20.53 -9.20 -29.31
C PHE A 181 -19.37 -9.83 -28.54
N GLY A 182 -18.26 -10.08 -29.23
CA GLY A 182 -17.11 -10.77 -28.66
C GLY A 182 -15.84 -10.49 -29.44
N ASP A 183 -15.05 -9.59 -28.90
CA ASP A 183 -13.62 -9.42 -29.13
C ASP A 183 -13.14 -8.53 -30.32
N GLY A 184 -12.49 -7.43 -29.94
CA GLY A 184 -11.31 -6.85 -30.59
C GLY A 184 -11.41 -6.15 -31.95
N GLY A 185 -12.39 -6.47 -32.80
CA GLY A 185 -12.55 -5.83 -34.11
C GLY A 185 -13.36 -4.54 -33.98
N LYS A 186 -12.71 -3.37 -33.83
CA LYS A 186 -13.39 -2.06 -33.75
C LYS A 186 -14.23 -1.77 -35.01
N CYS A 187 -15.48 -2.18 -35.00
CA CYS A 187 -16.51 -1.60 -35.84
C CYS A 187 -16.70 -0.14 -35.39
N ILE A 188 -16.35 0.82 -36.23
CA ILE A 188 -16.51 2.24 -35.91
C ILE A 188 -17.72 2.76 -36.67
N THR A 189 -18.65 3.35 -35.94
CA THR A 189 -19.98 3.72 -36.41
C THR A 189 -19.98 5.16 -36.91
N ASN A 190 -20.03 5.39 -38.24
CA ASN A 190 -20.26 6.73 -38.82
C ASN A 190 -21.77 6.94 -39.06
N TYR A 191 -22.46 7.63 -38.15
CA TYR A 191 -23.92 7.79 -38.16
C TYR A 191 -24.45 8.80 -39.22
N GLY A 192 -24.26 8.56 -40.53
CA GLY A 192 -25.14 9.28 -41.47
C GLY A 192 -24.78 9.48 -42.94
N ALA A 193 -23.57 9.22 -43.42
CA ALA A 193 -23.26 9.41 -44.85
C ALA A 193 -22.25 8.37 -45.40
N THR A 194 -22.70 7.59 -46.38
CA THR A 194 -21.87 6.77 -47.29
C THR A 194 -21.36 7.61 -48.44
N GLU A 195 -20.35 7.10 -49.15
CA GLU A 195 -19.97 7.57 -50.49
C GLU A 195 -19.75 9.09 -50.57
N ILE A 196 -19.13 9.66 -49.54
CA ILE A 196 -18.83 11.09 -49.51
C ILE A 196 -17.74 11.35 -50.56
N SER A 197 -18.08 12.15 -51.55
CA SER A 197 -17.18 12.54 -52.65
C SER A 197 -17.01 14.05 -52.69
N VAL A 198 -15.92 14.52 -53.29
CA VAL A 198 -15.67 15.96 -53.50
C VAL A 198 -16.05 16.32 -54.93
N TRP A 199 -16.91 17.31 -55.08
CA TRP A 199 -17.37 17.82 -56.36
C TRP A 199 -16.79 19.19 -56.63
N SER A 200 -16.55 19.48 -57.91
CA SER A 200 -16.35 20.83 -58.39
C SER A 200 -17.66 21.49 -58.80
N MET A 201 -17.70 22.82 -58.78
CA MET A 201 -18.80 23.58 -59.35
C MET A 201 -18.94 23.35 -60.86
N GLU A 202 -17.86 22.98 -61.55
CA GLU A 202 -17.92 22.56 -62.96
C GLU A 202 -18.77 21.30 -63.13
N ARG A 203 -18.60 20.29 -62.26
CA ARG A 203 -19.44 19.08 -62.25
C ARG A 203 -20.91 19.36 -61.97
N VAL A 204 -21.20 20.36 -61.13
CA VAL A 204 -22.58 20.81 -60.89
C VAL A 204 -23.25 21.30 -62.17
N LEU A 205 -22.49 21.99 -63.02
CA LEU A 205 -22.98 22.56 -64.27
C LEU A 205 -23.02 21.51 -65.39
N ASP A 206 -22.08 20.56 -65.38
CA ASP A 206 -21.97 19.47 -66.34
C ASP A 206 -21.78 18.11 -65.62
N PRO A 207 -22.81 17.23 -65.61
CA PRO A 207 -22.74 15.92 -64.97
C PRO A 207 -21.63 14.99 -65.51
N SER A 208 -21.13 15.25 -66.73
CA SER A 208 -20.11 14.42 -67.39
C SER A 208 -18.70 14.62 -66.82
N VAL A 209 -18.47 15.73 -66.11
CA VAL A 209 -17.19 16.04 -65.47
C VAL A 209 -16.95 15.08 -64.30
N PRO A 210 -15.82 14.36 -64.22
CA PRO A 210 -15.59 13.36 -63.18
C PRO A 210 -15.53 13.97 -61.76
N LEU A 211 -15.62 13.10 -60.76
CA LEU A 211 -15.43 13.47 -59.35
C LEU A 211 -14.00 13.96 -59.13
N VAL A 212 -13.83 14.95 -58.24
CA VAL A 212 -12.49 15.46 -57.86
C VAL A 212 -11.77 14.46 -56.95
N GLU A 213 -12.53 13.82 -56.06
CA GLU A 213 -12.07 12.71 -55.22
C GLU A 213 -13.12 11.61 -55.24
N GLU A 214 -12.68 10.35 -55.33
CA GLU A 214 -13.56 9.19 -55.31
C GLU A 214 -14.30 9.07 -53.96
N PRO A 215 -15.50 8.44 -53.95
CA PRO A 215 -16.28 8.32 -52.72
C PRO A 215 -15.53 7.57 -51.61
N ILE A 216 -15.34 8.23 -50.47
CA ILE A 216 -14.75 7.64 -49.28
C ILE A 216 -15.80 7.47 -48.18
N SER A 217 -15.68 6.40 -47.41
CA SER A 217 -16.55 6.13 -46.24
C SER A 217 -15.74 5.65 -45.04
N GLU A 218 -14.43 5.91 -45.04
CA GLU A 218 -13.59 5.55 -43.90
C GLU A 218 -13.98 6.40 -42.69
N PRO A 219 -14.15 5.79 -41.51
CA PRO A 219 -14.44 6.54 -40.30
C PRO A 219 -13.26 7.48 -40.00
N LEU A 220 -13.55 8.72 -39.63
CA LEU A 220 -12.52 9.64 -39.15
C LEU A 220 -11.87 9.03 -37.89
N GLN A 221 -10.60 8.61 -38.01
CA GLN A 221 -9.82 8.16 -36.86
C GLN A 221 -9.31 9.38 -36.10
N TYR A 222 -9.96 9.69 -34.98
CA TYR A 222 -9.47 10.69 -34.05
C TYR A 222 -8.26 10.12 -33.29
N VAL A 223 -7.04 10.42 -33.76
CA VAL A 223 -5.83 10.18 -32.98
C VAL A 223 -5.69 11.34 -31.99
N ASP A 224 -5.75 11.05 -30.70
CA ASP A 224 -5.59 12.08 -29.66
C ASP A 224 -4.09 12.23 -29.37
N PRO A 225 -3.42 13.34 -29.77
CA PRO A 225 -1.98 13.49 -29.57
C PRO A 225 -1.57 13.57 -28.09
N GLY A 226 -2.53 13.73 -27.17
CA GLY A 226 -2.32 13.76 -25.72
C GLY A 226 -2.57 12.44 -24.99
N VAL A 227 -3.06 11.40 -25.68
CA VAL A 227 -3.12 10.06 -25.10
C VAL A 227 -1.76 9.42 -25.36
N TRP A 228 -0.99 9.23 -24.30
CA TRP A 228 0.27 8.48 -24.32
C TRP A 228 0.00 7.08 -24.87
N VAL A 229 0.12 6.90 -26.19
CA VAL A 229 0.20 5.58 -26.78
C VAL A 229 1.53 5.01 -26.29
N LEU A 230 1.42 4.05 -25.39
CA LEU A 230 2.54 3.35 -24.79
C LEU A 230 3.42 2.76 -25.90
N THR A 231 4.50 3.47 -26.22
CA THR A 231 5.52 3.02 -27.17
C THR A 231 6.21 1.79 -26.60
N SER A 232 6.68 0.87 -27.46
CA SER A 232 7.33 -0.39 -27.03
C SER A 232 8.51 -0.16 -26.07
N SER A 233 9.15 1.01 -26.11
CA SER A 233 10.18 1.43 -25.14
C SER A 233 9.61 1.76 -23.74
N MET A 234 8.39 2.29 -23.65
CA MET A 234 7.69 2.53 -22.37
C MET A 234 7.14 1.23 -21.76
N ILE A 235 6.79 0.23 -22.58
CA ILE A 235 6.43 -1.12 -22.09
C ILE A 235 7.64 -1.79 -21.42
N GLY A 236 8.84 -1.62 -21.98
CA GLY A 236 10.09 -2.05 -21.34
C GLY A 236 10.38 -1.30 -20.03
N GLY A 237 10.13 0.01 -19.99
CA GLY A 237 10.26 0.84 -18.79
C GLY A 237 9.27 0.49 -17.68
N MET A 238 8.01 0.18 -18.02
CA MET A 238 7.01 -0.30 -17.08
C MET A 238 7.34 -1.70 -16.54
N GLY A 239 7.89 -2.58 -17.38
CA GLY A 239 8.43 -3.87 -16.94
C GLY A 239 9.54 -3.69 -15.89
N ALA A 240 10.51 -2.81 -16.17
CA ALA A 240 11.59 -2.51 -15.23
C ALA A 240 11.08 -1.86 -13.92
N THR A 241 10.09 -0.96 -14.00
CA THR A 241 9.49 -0.31 -12.83
C THR A 241 8.65 -1.29 -12.02
N PHE A 242 7.92 -2.19 -12.67
CA PHE A 242 7.18 -3.26 -12.01
C PHE A 242 8.13 -4.25 -11.34
N CYS A 243 9.23 -4.64 -12.00
CA CYS A 243 10.27 -5.47 -11.39
C CYS A 243 10.95 -4.77 -10.21
N PHE A 244 11.16 -3.46 -10.27
CA PHE A 244 11.72 -2.66 -9.18
C PHE A 244 10.76 -2.49 -8.00
N LEU A 245 9.47 -2.28 -8.27
CA LEU A 245 8.44 -2.23 -7.23
C LEU A 245 8.16 -3.61 -6.63
N ALA A 246 8.19 -4.67 -7.44
CA ALA A 246 8.08 -6.05 -6.98
C ALA A 246 9.31 -6.47 -6.19
N SER A 247 10.51 -6.03 -6.56
CA SER A 247 11.71 -6.26 -5.76
C SER A 247 11.62 -5.50 -4.46
N ILE A 248 11.26 -4.21 -4.44
CA ILE A 248 11.02 -3.45 -3.20
C ILE A 248 9.94 -4.12 -2.35
N ALA A 249 8.82 -4.55 -2.92
CA ALA A 249 7.77 -5.25 -2.20
C ALA A 249 8.26 -6.59 -1.64
N ALA A 250 9.07 -7.34 -2.39
CA ALA A 250 9.70 -8.57 -1.90
C ALA A 250 10.72 -8.28 -0.80
N THR A 251 11.52 -7.20 -0.90
CA THR A 251 12.44 -6.78 0.16
C THR A 251 11.66 -6.31 1.38
N VAL A 252 10.58 -5.55 1.23
CA VAL A 252 9.70 -5.12 2.32
C VAL A 252 8.97 -6.32 2.92
N MET A 253 8.56 -7.31 2.13
CA MET A 253 7.94 -8.55 2.61
C MET A 253 8.96 -9.44 3.32
N SER A 254 10.20 -9.49 2.85
CA SER A 254 11.30 -10.22 3.48
C SER A 254 11.76 -9.50 4.75
N LEU A 255 11.84 -8.17 4.74
CA LEU A 255 12.16 -7.34 5.90
C LEU A 255 11.02 -7.35 6.91
N THR A 256 9.75 -7.36 6.50
CA THR A 256 8.62 -7.53 7.44
C THR A 256 8.56 -8.95 7.97
N ARG A 257 8.87 -9.99 7.20
CA ARG A 257 9.07 -11.34 7.78
C ARG A 257 10.27 -11.40 8.72
N TYR A 258 11.32 -10.63 8.45
CA TYR A 258 12.53 -10.55 9.28
C TYR A 258 12.30 -9.73 10.55
N PHE A 259 11.52 -8.64 10.49
CA PHE A 259 11.23 -7.73 11.61
C PHE A 259 9.94 -8.06 12.38
N TRP A 260 8.99 -8.79 11.78
CA TRP A 260 7.77 -9.31 12.43
C TRP A 260 7.76 -10.84 12.56
N GLY A 261 8.91 -11.49 12.44
CA GLY A 261 9.10 -12.91 12.72
C GLY A 261 8.97 -13.29 14.19
N ASP A 262 8.19 -12.54 14.98
CA ASP A 262 8.03 -12.75 16.43
C ASP A 262 6.56 -12.68 16.87
N ALA A 263 5.63 -12.95 15.95
CA ALA A 263 4.37 -13.54 16.38
C ALA A 263 4.69 -14.97 16.83
N ARG A 264 5.02 -15.13 18.13
CA ARG A 264 5.25 -16.45 18.77
C ARG A 264 4.27 -17.47 18.19
N ASP A 265 4.80 -18.50 17.55
CA ASP A 265 3.98 -19.55 16.97
C ASP A 265 3.32 -20.36 18.10
N ASN A 266 2.06 -20.00 18.36
CA ASN A 266 1.25 -20.64 19.39
C ASN A 266 0.68 -21.99 18.94
N GLN A 267 1.04 -22.51 17.76
CA GLN A 267 0.51 -23.77 17.25
C GLN A 267 0.84 -24.93 18.19
N TYR A 268 2.03 -24.93 18.78
CA TYR A 268 2.53 -26.00 19.65
C TYR A 268 2.26 -25.79 21.15
N ALA A 269 1.86 -24.59 21.59
CA ALA A 269 1.57 -24.30 23.00
C ALA A 269 0.52 -25.27 23.58
N PRO A 270 0.77 -25.96 24.70
CA PRO A 270 -0.27 -26.62 25.49
C PRO A 270 -1.33 -25.62 25.98
N LYS A 271 -2.61 -25.85 25.66
CA LYS A 271 -3.71 -24.88 25.91
C LYS A 271 -4.82 -25.41 26.79
N VAL A 272 -4.86 -26.72 27.04
CA VAL A 272 -5.96 -27.39 27.73
C VAL A 272 -5.65 -27.44 29.23
N PRO A 273 -6.38 -26.73 30.11
CA PRO A 273 -6.04 -26.65 31.54
C PRO A 273 -6.16 -28.00 32.28
N THR A 274 -6.97 -28.92 31.75
CA THR A 274 -7.19 -30.25 32.32
C THR A 274 -6.19 -31.30 31.84
N ALA A 275 -5.33 -30.97 30.88
CA ALA A 275 -4.30 -31.88 30.37
C ALA A 275 -2.95 -31.56 31.02
N PRO A 276 -2.16 -32.59 31.38
CA PRO A 276 -0.82 -32.36 31.91
C PRO A 276 0.08 -31.71 30.86
N VAL A 277 0.95 -30.82 31.31
CA VAL A 277 1.97 -30.14 30.53
C VAL A 277 3.33 -30.65 30.99
N THR A 278 4.23 -30.93 30.04
CA THR A 278 5.63 -31.21 30.35
C THR A 278 6.44 -29.95 30.16
N LEU A 279 7.04 -29.46 31.23
CA LEU A 279 7.89 -28.27 31.24
C LEU A 279 9.35 -28.68 31.30
N ILE A 280 10.17 -28.00 30.50
CA ILE A 280 11.62 -28.10 30.49
C ILE A 280 12.16 -26.74 30.89
N PHE A 281 13.05 -26.73 31.88
CA PHE A 281 13.91 -25.59 32.15
C PHE A 281 15.33 -25.93 31.73
N THR A 282 16.01 -24.97 31.14
CA THR A 282 17.43 -25.07 30.81
C THR A 282 18.17 -23.85 31.30
N ASP A 283 19.47 -23.98 31.55
CA ASP A 283 20.34 -22.86 31.86
C ASP A 283 21.82 -23.26 31.63
N ILE A 284 22.69 -22.31 31.33
CA ILE A 284 24.12 -22.59 31.12
C ILE A 284 24.81 -22.67 32.48
N GLU A 285 25.62 -23.71 32.68
CA GLU A 285 26.45 -23.83 33.88
C GLU A 285 27.49 -22.74 33.96
N SER A 286 27.58 -22.10 35.13
CA SER A 286 28.58 -21.07 35.43
C SER A 286 28.59 -19.91 34.44
N SER A 287 27.45 -19.55 33.85
CA SER A 287 27.35 -18.51 32.81
C SER A 287 27.90 -17.16 33.25
N THR A 288 27.63 -16.71 34.49
CA THR A 288 28.21 -15.48 35.05
C THR A 288 29.73 -15.51 35.09
N ALA A 289 30.35 -16.64 35.43
CA ALA A 289 31.80 -16.79 35.46
C ALA A 289 32.38 -16.81 34.03
N LEU A 290 31.70 -17.46 33.10
CA LEU A 290 32.08 -17.44 31.68
C LEU A 290 31.96 -16.03 31.07
N TRP A 291 30.94 -15.26 31.43
CA TRP A 291 30.81 -13.84 31.06
C TRP A 291 31.95 -12.97 31.62
N ALA A 292 32.45 -13.29 32.82
CA ALA A 292 33.57 -12.59 33.41
C ALA A 292 34.92 -12.98 32.76
N ALA A 293 35.09 -14.25 32.42
CA ALA A 293 36.33 -14.78 31.82
C ALA A 293 36.46 -14.47 30.32
N HIS A 294 35.36 -14.54 29.57
CA HIS A 294 35.34 -14.42 28.11
C HIS A 294 34.22 -13.48 27.60
N PRO A 295 34.20 -12.20 28.01
CA PRO A 295 33.13 -11.26 27.63
C PRO A 295 33.04 -11.02 26.11
N GLU A 296 34.15 -11.20 25.38
CA GLU A 296 34.20 -11.06 23.92
C GLU A 296 33.62 -12.25 23.16
N LEU A 297 33.66 -13.48 23.72
CA LEU A 297 33.17 -14.69 23.04
C LEU A 297 31.71 -15.01 23.40
N MET A 298 31.29 -14.67 24.62
CA MET A 298 29.97 -15.03 25.15
C MET A 298 28.77 -14.53 24.32
N PRO A 299 28.75 -13.32 23.72
CA PRO A 299 27.62 -12.87 22.93
C PRO A 299 27.28 -13.81 21.76
N ASP A 300 28.29 -14.21 20.97
CA ASP A 300 28.11 -15.05 19.79
C ASP A 300 27.79 -16.50 20.18
N VAL A 301 28.38 -16.97 21.27
CA VAL A 301 28.21 -18.33 21.79
C VAL A 301 26.84 -18.51 22.43
N VAL A 302 26.34 -17.54 23.19
CA VAL A 302 24.96 -17.55 23.72
C VAL A 302 23.94 -17.43 22.60
N ALA A 303 24.22 -16.62 21.57
CA ALA A 303 23.36 -16.55 20.38
C ALA A 303 23.28 -17.91 19.66
N THR A 304 24.40 -18.62 19.55
CA THR A 304 24.47 -19.96 18.98
C THR A 304 23.72 -20.98 19.85
N HIS A 305 23.89 -20.92 21.18
CA HIS A 305 23.10 -21.71 22.15
C HIS A 305 21.59 -21.49 21.93
N HIS A 306 21.13 -20.23 21.78
CA HIS A 306 19.73 -19.92 21.50
C HIS A 306 19.24 -20.53 20.18
N GLN A 307 20.04 -20.43 19.12
CA GLN A 307 19.69 -20.97 17.81
C GLN A 307 19.53 -22.50 17.85
N LEU A 308 20.48 -23.20 18.49
CA LEU A 308 20.43 -24.65 18.63
C LEU A 308 19.17 -25.10 19.40
N ILE A 309 18.90 -24.49 20.56
CA ILE A 309 17.71 -24.83 21.36
C ILE A 309 16.43 -24.55 20.59
N ARG A 310 16.30 -23.38 19.95
CA ARG A 310 15.12 -23.03 19.15
C ARG A 310 14.90 -23.99 17.97
N SER A 311 15.97 -24.44 17.33
CA SER A 311 15.86 -25.45 16.26
C SER A 311 15.27 -26.76 16.75
N LEU A 312 15.64 -27.19 17.97
CA LEU A 312 15.11 -28.39 18.61
C LEU A 312 13.66 -28.20 19.07
N ILE A 313 13.30 -27.02 19.62
CA ILE A 313 11.92 -26.69 19.98
C ILE A 313 10.99 -26.86 18.77
N VAL A 314 11.38 -26.33 17.61
CA VAL A 314 10.62 -26.48 16.36
C VAL A 314 10.58 -27.94 15.90
N ARG A 315 11.72 -28.64 15.90
CA ARG A 315 11.83 -30.04 15.45
C ARG A 315 10.91 -30.99 16.22
N TYR A 316 10.80 -30.80 17.53
CA TYR A 316 9.98 -31.64 18.41
C TYR A 316 8.56 -31.13 18.63
N GLY A 317 8.17 -30.02 17.97
CA GLY A 317 6.85 -29.43 18.14
C GLY A 317 6.56 -29.01 19.58
N CYS A 318 7.58 -28.51 20.29
CA CYS A 318 7.44 -27.88 21.59
C CYS A 318 7.26 -26.36 21.44
N TYR A 319 7.02 -25.68 22.55
CA TYR A 319 6.71 -24.25 22.57
C TYR A 319 7.67 -23.49 23.50
N GLU A 320 8.37 -22.49 22.97
CA GLU A 320 9.18 -21.55 23.77
C GLU A 320 8.24 -20.63 24.57
N VAL A 321 8.24 -20.78 25.89
CA VAL A 321 7.41 -19.96 26.79
C VAL A 321 8.06 -18.59 26.98
N LYS A 322 9.33 -18.59 27.39
CA LYS A 322 10.14 -17.41 27.61
C LYS A 322 11.61 -17.80 27.75
N THR A 323 12.45 -16.79 27.53
CA THR A 323 13.89 -16.86 27.70
C THR A 323 14.29 -15.72 28.64
N VAL A 324 15.04 -16.03 29.70
CA VAL A 324 15.54 -15.05 30.68
C VAL A 324 17.05 -15.21 30.75
N GLY A 325 17.78 -14.26 30.15
CA GLY A 325 19.22 -14.40 29.94
C GLY A 325 19.49 -15.57 28.99
N ASP A 326 20.21 -16.56 29.50
CA ASP A 326 20.56 -17.84 28.89
C ASP A 326 19.65 -19.01 29.31
N SER A 327 18.67 -18.75 30.20
CA SER A 327 17.71 -19.77 30.62
C SER A 327 16.50 -19.84 29.69
N PHE A 328 16.11 -21.05 29.29
CA PHE A 328 14.85 -21.31 28.56
C PHE A 328 13.81 -21.97 29.44
N MET A 329 12.57 -21.53 29.27
CA MET A 329 11.38 -22.25 29.70
C MET A 329 10.64 -22.76 28.45
N ILE A 330 10.49 -24.08 28.34
CA ILE A 330 9.89 -24.76 27.17
C ILE A 330 8.71 -25.59 27.66
N ALA A 331 7.59 -25.54 26.93
CA ALA A 331 6.40 -26.34 27.21
C ALA A 331 6.14 -27.33 26.07
N CYS A 332 5.93 -28.59 26.41
CA CYS A 332 5.64 -29.66 25.46
C CYS A 332 4.31 -30.35 25.83
N ARG A 333 3.50 -30.68 24.81
CA ARG A 333 2.28 -31.48 24.98
C ARG A 333 2.59 -32.96 25.21
N SER A 334 3.68 -33.45 24.60
CA SER A 334 4.14 -34.83 24.72
C SER A 334 5.32 -34.91 25.69
N PRO A 335 5.26 -35.77 26.73
CA PRO A 335 6.40 -36.06 27.59
C PRO A 335 7.59 -36.63 26.81
N LEU A 336 7.36 -37.54 25.85
CA LEU A 336 8.43 -38.12 25.03
C LEU A 336 9.17 -37.05 24.23
N ALA A 337 8.43 -36.13 23.60
CA ALA A 337 9.03 -35.05 22.82
C ALA A 337 9.94 -34.16 23.69
N ALA A 338 9.56 -33.92 24.94
CA ALA A 338 10.39 -33.16 25.88
C ALA A 338 11.70 -33.89 26.23
N VAL A 339 11.62 -35.20 26.49
CA VAL A 339 12.78 -36.03 26.82
C VAL A 339 13.72 -36.17 25.61
N GLN A 340 13.17 -36.35 24.41
CA GLN A 340 13.95 -36.40 23.18
C GLN A 340 14.61 -35.05 22.87
N LEU A 341 13.89 -33.93 23.04
CA LEU A 341 14.45 -32.59 22.90
C LEU A 341 15.64 -32.39 23.84
N ALA A 342 15.50 -32.72 25.12
CA ALA A 342 16.59 -32.59 26.08
C ALA A 342 17.77 -33.52 25.77
N GLY A 343 17.51 -34.74 25.30
CA GLY A 343 18.55 -35.68 24.89
C GLY A 343 19.33 -35.19 23.66
N ASP A 344 18.62 -34.73 22.63
CA ASP A 344 19.23 -34.17 21.42
C ASP A 344 19.90 -32.82 21.70
N LEU A 345 19.43 -32.02 22.65
CA LEU A 345 20.11 -30.81 23.11
C LEU A 345 21.53 -31.15 23.56
N GLN A 346 21.69 -32.13 24.45
CA GLN A 346 23.01 -32.53 24.93
C GLN A 346 23.94 -33.03 23.82
N ARG A 347 23.41 -33.80 22.87
CA ARG A 347 24.18 -34.33 21.73
C ARG A 347 24.52 -33.26 20.70
N CYS A 348 23.59 -32.37 20.38
CA CYS A 348 23.83 -31.27 19.45
C CYS A 348 24.90 -30.33 19.98
N PHE A 349 24.87 -30.01 21.27
CA PHE A 349 25.88 -29.17 21.91
C PHE A 349 27.26 -29.83 21.91
N LEU A 350 27.33 -31.14 22.15
CA LEU A 350 28.57 -31.91 22.07
C LEU A 350 29.18 -31.93 20.67
N HIS A 351 28.37 -32.12 19.63
CA HIS A 351 28.86 -32.22 18.25
C HIS A 351 29.00 -30.85 17.55
N HIS A 352 28.64 -29.75 18.21
CA HIS A 352 28.74 -28.43 17.63
C HIS A 352 30.19 -27.95 17.62
N ASP A 353 30.63 -27.36 16.50
CA ASP A 353 31.94 -26.71 16.43
C ASP A 353 31.83 -25.30 17.02
N TRP A 354 32.25 -25.16 18.28
CA TRP A 354 32.24 -23.87 18.99
C TRP A 354 33.36 -22.93 18.54
N GLY A 355 34.30 -23.39 17.69
CA GLY A 355 35.41 -22.58 17.18
C GLY A 355 36.44 -22.15 18.24
N THR A 356 36.32 -22.65 19.47
CA THR A 356 37.20 -22.35 20.60
C THR A 356 37.15 -23.45 21.65
N THR A 357 38.25 -23.69 22.35
CA THR A 357 38.33 -24.58 23.53
C THR A 357 38.25 -23.81 24.84
N ALA A 358 38.18 -22.48 24.80
CA ALA A 358 38.27 -21.63 25.98
C ALA A 358 37.20 -21.95 27.05
N PHE A 359 36.01 -22.36 26.62
CA PHE A 359 34.93 -22.75 27.54
C PHE A 359 35.21 -24.08 28.23
N ASP A 360 35.73 -25.06 27.49
CA ASP A 360 36.13 -26.35 28.05
C ASP A 360 37.27 -26.18 29.07
N ASP A 361 38.26 -25.36 28.73
CA ASP A 361 39.38 -25.02 29.62
C ASP A 361 38.86 -24.32 30.88
N ALA A 362 37.97 -23.33 30.75
CA ALA A 362 37.36 -22.64 31.88
C ALA A 362 36.56 -23.57 32.80
N TYR A 363 35.77 -24.50 32.24
CA TYR A 363 35.03 -25.48 33.05
C TYR A 363 35.97 -26.41 33.83
N ARG A 364 37.06 -26.87 33.20
CA ARG A 364 38.05 -27.73 33.85
C ARG A 364 38.77 -26.98 34.97
N ASP A 365 39.09 -25.70 34.76
CA ASP A 365 39.69 -24.84 35.78
C ASP A 365 38.73 -24.62 36.97
N PHE A 366 37.44 -24.39 36.71
CA PHE A 366 36.43 -24.27 37.77
C PHE A 366 36.30 -25.56 38.60
N GLU A 367 36.34 -26.72 37.94
CA GLU A 367 36.31 -28.01 38.63
C GLU A 367 37.56 -28.23 39.49
N GLN A 368 38.75 -27.85 39.02
CA GLN A 368 39.99 -27.94 39.79
C GLN A 368 39.97 -27.02 41.00
N GLN A 369 39.58 -25.75 40.82
CA GLN A 369 39.45 -24.80 41.92
C GLN A 369 38.46 -25.31 42.97
N ARG A 370 37.33 -25.88 42.55
CA ARG A 370 36.35 -26.46 43.47
C ARG A 370 36.89 -27.68 44.22
N ALA A 371 37.71 -28.52 43.59
CA ALA A 371 38.35 -29.66 44.24
C ALA A 371 39.42 -29.25 45.26
N GLU A 372 40.02 -28.06 45.11
CA GLU A 372 40.92 -27.48 46.12
C GLU A 372 40.15 -26.97 47.34
N GLU A 373 38.95 -26.43 47.14
CA GLU A 373 38.09 -25.89 48.19
C GLU A 373 37.32 -26.98 48.96
N ASP A 374 36.84 -28.01 48.26
CA ASP A 374 36.02 -29.09 48.80
C ASP A 374 36.69 -30.45 48.59
N VAL A 375 37.18 -31.02 49.70
CA VAL A 375 37.92 -32.30 49.71
C VAL A 375 37.03 -33.49 49.31
N GLU A 376 35.70 -33.38 49.46
CA GLU A 376 34.76 -34.42 49.06
C GLU A 376 34.38 -34.31 47.57
N TYR A 377 34.69 -33.17 46.93
CA TYR A 377 34.42 -32.94 45.52
C TYR A 377 35.48 -33.59 44.62
N ALA A 378 35.09 -34.63 43.90
CA ALA A 378 35.88 -35.20 42.82
C ALA A 378 35.52 -34.52 41.48
N PRO A 379 36.48 -33.88 40.79
CA PRO A 379 36.21 -33.19 39.53
C PRO A 379 35.85 -34.21 38.43
N PRO A 380 34.62 -34.14 37.85
CA PRO A 380 34.12 -35.19 36.96
C PRO A 380 34.81 -35.19 35.59
N THR A 381 35.37 -34.07 35.15
CA THR A 381 35.90 -33.92 33.78
C THR A 381 37.34 -33.42 33.73
N ALA A 382 37.81 -32.67 34.73
CA ALA A 382 39.09 -31.98 34.69
C ALA A 382 40.31 -32.91 34.48
N HIS A 383 40.24 -34.14 34.98
CA HIS A 383 41.32 -35.13 34.90
C HIS A 383 41.13 -36.20 33.82
N LEU A 384 40.14 -36.04 32.93
CA LEU A 384 39.97 -36.94 31.80
C LEU A 384 41.08 -36.72 30.77
N ASP A 385 41.53 -37.80 30.14
CA ASP A 385 42.43 -37.72 28.99
C ASP A 385 41.77 -36.91 27.85
N PRO A 386 42.50 -36.08 27.10
CA PRO A 386 41.91 -35.21 26.07
C PRO A 386 41.07 -35.93 25.01
N GLU A 387 41.49 -37.15 24.63
CA GLU A 387 40.74 -38.00 23.68
C GLU A 387 39.41 -38.49 24.26
N VAL A 388 39.36 -38.76 25.56
CA VAL A 388 38.14 -39.17 26.28
C VAL A 388 37.25 -37.96 26.54
N TYR A 389 37.85 -36.83 26.93
CA TYR A 389 37.14 -35.58 27.19
C TYR A 389 36.36 -35.14 25.95
N SER A 390 37.01 -35.02 24.79
CA SER A 390 36.38 -34.53 23.55
C SER A 390 35.25 -35.42 23.02
N GLN A 391 35.20 -36.70 23.39
CA GLN A 391 34.08 -37.60 23.06
C GLN A 391 32.85 -37.37 23.96
N LEU A 392 33.03 -36.77 25.13
CA LEU A 392 31.99 -36.62 26.14
C LEU A 392 31.59 -35.16 26.36
N TRP A 393 32.52 -34.21 26.20
CA TRP A 393 32.37 -32.80 26.57
C TRP A 393 32.96 -31.90 25.49
N ASN A 394 32.25 -30.82 25.18
CA ASN A 394 32.65 -29.80 24.23
C ASN A 394 31.76 -28.55 24.42
N GLY A 395 32.39 -27.38 24.57
CA GLY A 395 31.74 -26.08 24.64
C GLY A 395 30.82 -25.87 25.84
N LEU A 396 29.68 -25.20 25.61
CA LEU A 396 28.76 -24.82 26.67
C LEU A 396 28.07 -26.01 27.32
N ARG A 397 28.07 -26.05 28.66
CA ARG A 397 27.41 -27.10 29.43
C ARG A 397 26.04 -26.64 29.91
N VAL A 398 24.98 -27.19 29.32
CA VAL A 398 23.59 -26.84 29.66
C VAL A 398 23.04 -27.82 30.67
N ARG A 399 22.52 -27.32 31.80
CA ARG A 399 21.76 -28.13 32.76
C ARG A 399 20.27 -28.10 32.39
N VAL A 400 19.58 -29.23 32.57
CA VAL A 400 18.18 -29.39 32.14
C VAL A 400 17.35 -30.09 33.21
N GLY A 401 16.17 -29.56 33.49
CA GLY A 401 15.19 -30.18 34.39
C GLY A 401 13.82 -30.33 33.73
N ILE A 402 13.20 -31.50 33.90
CA ILE A 402 11.93 -31.88 33.27
C ILE A 402 10.91 -32.32 34.33
N HIS A 403 9.74 -31.71 34.29
CA HIS A 403 8.61 -32.10 35.13
C HIS A 403 7.29 -32.07 34.35
N THR A 404 6.39 -33.00 34.67
CA THR A 404 5.07 -33.12 34.05
C THR A 404 3.98 -33.01 35.10
N GLY A 405 3.00 -32.15 34.86
CA GLY A 405 1.88 -31.92 35.78
C GLY A 405 0.84 -30.95 35.23
N LEU A 406 -0.21 -30.68 36.00
CA LEU A 406 -1.22 -29.68 35.63
C LEU A 406 -0.69 -28.26 35.87
N CYS A 407 -0.99 -27.34 34.96
CA CYS A 407 -0.54 -25.94 35.03
C CYS A 407 -1.72 -24.98 35.03
N ASP A 408 -1.56 -23.83 35.68
CA ASP A 408 -2.40 -22.66 35.43
C ASP A 408 -1.92 -21.99 34.14
N ILE A 409 -2.65 -22.25 33.05
CA ILE A 409 -2.29 -21.79 31.70
C ILE A 409 -2.92 -20.42 31.46
N ARG A 410 -2.08 -19.40 31.22
CA ARG A 410 -2.52 -18.03 30.96
C ARG A 410 -2.06 -17.57 29.60
N ARG A 411 -2.93 -16.85 28.89
CA ARG A 411 -2.58 -16.18 27.64
C ARG A 411 -2.33 -14.71 27.92
N ASP A 412 -1.16 -14.21 27.52
CA ASP A 412 -0.82 -12.81 27.61
C ASP A 412 -1.41 -12.04 26.40
N GLU A 413 -2.16 -10.98 26.68
CA GLU A 413 -2.81 -10.16 25.65
C GLU A 413 -1.83 -9.29 24.86
N VAL A 414 -0.66 -8.97 25.44
CA VAL A 414 0.37 -8.13 24.84
C VAL A 414 1.29 -8.96 23.96
N THR A 415 1.94 -9.97 24.53
CA THR A 415 2.87 -10.85 23.79
C THR A 415 2.15 -11.87 22.90
N LYS A 416 0.82 -12.01 23.06
CA LYS A 416 -0.04 -13.01 22.41
C LYS A 416 0.34 -14.46 22.71
N GLY A 417 1.36 -14.72 23.53
CA GLY A 417 1.85 -16.04 23.91
C GLY A 417 1.11 -16.65 25.11
N TYR A 418 1.42 -17.92 25.37
CA TYR A 418 0.99 -18.64 26.58
C TYR A 418 2.11 -18.72 27.61
N ASP A 419 1.75 -18.69 28.89
CA ASP A 419 2.63 -18.85 30.04
C ASP A 419 2.00 -19.83 31.06
N TYR A 420 2.83 -20.49 31.85
CA TYR A 420 2.45 -21.63 32.70
C TYR A 420 2.86 -21.37 34.15
N TYR A 421 1.87 -21.30 35.04
CA TYR A 421 2.08 -20.99 36.45
C TYR A 421 1.71 -22.16 37.36
N GLY A 422 2.14 -22.06 38.62
CA GLY A 422 1.80 -23.00 39.69
C GLY A 422 2.91 -24.00 39.99
N ARG A 423 2.56 -25.01 40.80
CA ARG A 423 3.53 -25.98 41.35
C ARG A 423 4.35 -26.70 40.28
N THR A 424 3.73 -27.05 39.15
CA THR A 424 4.41 -27.75 38.06
C THR A 424 5.56 -26.94 37.46
N SER A 425 5.38 -25.62 37.27
CA SER A 425 6.46 -24.75 36.79
C SER A 425 7.58 -24.62 37.80
N ASN A 426 7.23 -24.40 39.08
CA ASN A 426 8.21 -24.28 40.15
C ASN A 426 9.01 -25.57 40.34
N MET A 427 8.36 -26.73 40.23
CA MET A 427 9.01 -28.04 40.32
C MET A 427 9.98 -28.26 39.16
N ALA A 428 9.59 -27.91 37.93
CA ALA A 428 10.47 -28.03 36.77
C ALA A 428 11.74 -27.16 36.92
N ALA A 429 11.57 -25.91 37.33
CA ALA A 429 12.69 -24.99 37.59
C ALA A 429 13.59 -25.48 38.74
N ARG A 430 13.01 -25.97 39.84
CA ARG A 430 13.79 -26.54 40.97
C ARG A 430 14.57 -27.79 40.55
N THR A 431 13.98 -28.62 39.70
CA THR A 431 14.63 -29.82 39.15
C THR A 431 15.82 -29.45 38.27
N GLU A 432 15.70 -28.40 37.46
CA GLU A 432 16.81 -27.88 36.66
C GLU A 432 17.92 -27.29 37.54
N SER A 433 17.55 -26.53 38.58
CA SER A 433 18.53 -25.79 39.39
C SER A 433 19.54 -26.68 40.12
N VAL A 434 19.15 -27.92 40.43
CA VAL A 434 19.99 -28.92 41.10
C VAL A 434 20.80 -29.78 40.13
N ALA A 435 20.53 -29.70 38.82
CA ALA A 435 21.27 -30.43 37.80
C ALA A 435 22.64 -29.79 37.54
N ASN A 436 23.64 -30.62 37.22
CA ASN A 436 24.95 -30.17 36.77
C ASN A 436 24.92 -29.81 35.27
N GLY A 437 25.90 -29.03 34.82
CA GLY A 437 26.08 -28.74 33.40
C GLY A 437 26.24 -30.03 32.59
N GLY A 438 25.48 -30.16 31.50
CA GLY A 438 25.46 -31.37 30.67
C GLY A 438 24.53 -32.47 31.18
N GLN A 439 23.92 -32.30 32.36
CA GLN A 439 23.02 -33.26 33.00
C GLN A 439 21.55 -32.94 32.68
N VAL A 440 20.74 -33.98 32.49
CA VAL A 440 19.30 -33.89 32.27
C VAL A 440 18.58 -34.67 33.37
N LEU A 441 17.77 -33.99 34.17
CA LEU A 441 16.99 -34.60 35.25
C LEU A 441 15.50 -34.64 34.91
N LEU A 442 14.88 -35.78 35.18
CA LEU A 442 13.44 -35.96 35.18
C LEU A 442 12.96 -36.25 36.60
N THR A 443 11.89 -35.58 36.99
CA THR A 443 11.10 -36.03 38.15
C THR A 443 10.43 -37.37 37.85
N ARG A 444 10.12 -38.16 38.88
CA ARG A 444 9.31 -39.38 38.74
C ARG A 444 8.01 -39.15 37.96
N ALA A 445 7.36 -38.00 38.17
CA ALA A 445 6.14 -37.63 37.43
C ALA A 445 6.38 -37.55 35.92
N ALA A 446 7.48 -36.91 35.47
CA ALA A 446 7.83 -36.86 34.05
C ALA A 446 8.23 -38.23 33.49
N TYR A 447 8.99 -39.03 34.26
CA TYR A 447 9.37 -40.38 33.84
C TYR A 447 8.17 -41.35 33.73
N LEU A 448 7.22 -41.27 34.65
CA LEU A 448 6.00 -42.08 34.62
C LEU A 448 4.94 -41.55 33.65
N ALA A 449 5.05 -40.30 33.21
CA ALA A 449 4.19 -39.75 32.15
C ALA A 449 4.50 -40.34 30.76
N LEU A 450 5.70 -40.90 30.57
CA LEU A 450 6.02 -41.73 29.41
C LEU A 450 5.21 -43.04 29.46
N SER A 451 4.79 -43.55 28.30
CA SER A 451 4.27 -44.90 28.18
C SER A 451 5.35 -45.96 28.43
N THR A 452 4.96 -47.23 28.58
CA THR A 452 5.90 -48.34 28.75
C THR A 452 6.86 -48.47 27.57
N VAL A 453 6.34 -48.37 26.34
CA VAL A 453 7.13 -48.46 25.10
C VAL A 453 8.06 -47.25 24.93
N GLU A 454 7.65 -46.07 25.39
CA GLU A 454 8.49 -44.88 25.34
C GLU A 454 9.65 -44.94 26.35
N ARG A 455 9.42 -45.53 27.54
CA ARG A 455 10.49 -45.76 28.52
C ARG A 455 11.56 -46.72 28.01
N GLU A 456 11.21 -47.70 27.18
CA GLU A 456 12.18 -48.62 26.57
C GLU A 456 13.11 -47.91 25.56
N GLN A 457 12.72 -46.74 25.06
CA GLN A 457 13.51 -45.97 24.09
C GLN A 457 14.49 -44.99 24.76
N VAL A 458 14.38 -44.78 26.07
CA VAL A 458 15.21 -43.82 26.81
C VAL A 458 16.04 -44.53 27.87
N THR A 459 17.34 -44.27 27.88
CA THR A 459 18.25 -44.79 28.90
C THR A 459 18.27 -43.82 30.08
N VAL A 460 17.90 -44.32 31.26
CA VAL A 460 17.70 -43.50 32.45
C VAL A 460 18.32 -44.18 33.66
N THR A 461 19.06 -43.41 34.46
CA THR A 461 19.63 -43.83 35.73
C THR A 461 18.82 -43.26 36.90
N SER A 462 18.34 -44.10 37.82
CA SER A 462 17.61 -43.62 39.00
C SER A 462 18.56 -43.03 40.03
N LEU A 463 18.29 -41.80 40.48
CA LEU A 463 19.10 -41.10 41.49
C LEU A 463 18.47 -41.14 42.90
N GLY A 464 17.27 -41.70 43.02
CA GLY A 464 16.54 -41.78 44.29
C GLY A 464 15.87 -40.46 44.71
N PRO A 465 15.38 -40.39 45.96
CA PRO A 465 14.67 -39.21 46.48
C PRO A 465 15.63 -38.06 46.82
N VAL A 466 15.33 -36.86 46.30
CA VAL A 466 16.12 -35.64 46.49
C VAL A 466 15.26 -34.58 47.18
N ALA A 467 15.72 -34.04 48.30
CA ALA A 467 15.03 -32.96 48.99
C ALA A 467 15.23 -31.64 48.23
N LEU A 468 14.14 -31.09 47.67
CA LEU A 468 14.16 -29.79 47.00
C LEU A 468 13.67 -28.69 47.94
N ARG A 469 14.34 -27.54 47.92
CA ARG A 469 13.95 -26.39 48.74
C ARG A 469 12.52 -25.94 48.42
N GLY A 470 11.68 -25.89 49.46
CA GLY A 470 10.29 -25.44 49.35
C GLY A 470 9.31 -26.49 48.78
N GLU A 471 9.75 -27.74 48.63
CA GLU A 471 8.83 -28.88 48.48
C GLU A 471 8.77 -29.66 49.81
N PRO A 472 7.57 -30.07 50.26
CA PRO A 472 7.39 -30.73 51.56
C PRO A 472 7.93 -32.17 51.59
N GLU A 473 7.97 -32.84 50.43
CA GLU A 473 8.40 -34.22 50.31
C GLU A 473 9.60 -34.33 49.35
N PRO A 474 10.57 -35.23 49.64
CA PRO A 474 11.63 -35.54 48.69
C PRO A 474 11.09 -36.01 47.35
N VAL A 475 11.67 -35.51 46.26
CA VAL A 475 11.25 -35.81 44.89
C VAL A 475 12.15 -36.89 44.32
N GLU A 476 11.57 -38.00 43.87
CA GLU A 476 12.32 -39.04 43.17
C GLU A 476 12.83 -38.52 41.81
N MET A 477 14.14 -38.61 41.62
CA MET A 477 14.85 -38.11 40.44
C MET A 477 15.41 -39.24 39.57
N HIS A 478 15.44 -38.96 38.28
CA HIS A 478 15.92 -39.83 37.23
C HIS A 478 16.83 -39.03 36.30
N GLN A 479 18.04 -39.50 36.03
CA GLN A 479 18.94 -38.89 35.05
C GLN A 479 18.70 -39.50 33.68
N LEU A 480 18.51 -38.68 32.64
CA LEU A 480 18.56 -39.14 31.26
C LEU A 480 20.02 -39.25 30.82
N ASP A 481 20.43 -40.44 30.39
CA ASP A 481 21.79 -40.70 29.91
C ASP A 481 21.90 -40.31 28.42
N ALA A 482 21.80 -39.00 28.17
CA ALA A 482 21.73 -38.42 26.83
C ALA A 482 23.02 -38.65 26.01
N VAL A 483 24.17 -38.47 26.66
CA VAL A 483 25.51 -38.78 26.14
C VAL A 483 26.08 -39.90 26.99
N PRO A 484 26.09 -41.15 26.48
CA PRO A 484 26.61 -42.30 27.22
C PRO A 484 28.06 -42.08 27.67
N GLY A 485 28.36 -42.38 28.93
CA GLY A 485 29.70 -42.25 29.50
C GLY A 485 29.97 -40.93 30.25
N ARG A 486 29.06 -39.94 30.19
CA ARG A 486 29.16 -38.76 31.07
C ARG A 486 28.95 -39.14 32.53
N THR A 487 29.81 -38.63 33.39
CA THR A 487 29.69 -38.65 34.84
C THR A 487 29.46 -37.23 35.35
N PHE A 488 28.81 -37.11 36.51
CA PHE A 488 28.46 -35.82 37.10
C PHE A 488 28.84 -35.82 38.58
N ALA A 489 29.08 -34.63 39.12
CA ALA A 489 29.20 -34.44 40.56
C ALA A 489 27.86 -34.66 41.29
N ALA A 490 27.87 -34.57 42.62
CA ALA A 490 26.63 -34.55 43.39
C ALA A 490 25.67 -33.45 42.91
N LEU A 491 24.37 -33.64 43.15
CA LEU A 491 23.37 -32.64 42.78
C LEU A 491 23.58 -31.34 43.56
N ARG A 492 23.30 -30.21 42.91
CA ARG A 492 23.59 -28.86 43.41
C ARG A 492 22.52 -28.37 44.39
N LEU A 493 22.48 -28.94 45.59
CA LEU A 493 21.43 -28.64 46.59
C LEU A 493 21.57 -27.27 47.28
N ASP A 494 22.76 -26.67 47.25
CA ASP A 494 23.10 -25.45 48.02
C ASP A 494 22.74 -24.12 47.34
N ARG A 495 22.04 -24.14 46.20
CA ARG A 495 21.77 -22.89 45.46
C ARG A 495 20.70 -22.05 46.14
N GLU A 496 21.09 -20.87 46.61
CA GLU A 496 20.18 -19.73 46.75
C GLU A 496 19.66 -19.36 45.37
N ILE A 497 18.35 -19.43 45.19
CA ILE A 497 17.70 -18.88 44.01
C ILE A 497 17.89 -17.37 44.11
N ASP A 498 18.56 -16.77 43.12
CA ASP A 498 18.50 -15.32 42.92
C ASP A 498 17.02 -14.98 42.68
N GLU A 499 16.33 -14.55 43.75
CA GLU A 499 14.93 -14.15 43.69
C GLU A 499 14.72 -12.97 42.73
N ASN A 500 15.78 -12.34 42.19
CA ASN A 500 15.65 -11.33 41.13
C ASN A 500 15.08 -11.87 39.80
N GLY A 501 15.05 -13.20 39.59
CA GLY A 501 14.35 -13.82 38.45
C GLY A 501 12.90 -14.24 38.73
N LEU A 502 12.48 -14.26 40.00
CA LEU A 502 11.19 -14.84 40.45
C LEU A 502 10.43 -13.96 41.49
N SER A 503 10.92 -12.77 41.83
CA SER A 503 10.36 -11.89 42.88
C SER A 503 9.26 -10.92 42.43
N GLU A 504 8.49 -11.28 41.42
CA GLU A 504 7.15 -10.69 41.24
C GLU A 504 6.05 -11.70 41.51
N MET A 505 6.16 -12.56 42.52
CA MET A 505 5.01 -13.39 42.93
C MET A 505 5.14 -13.96 44.35
N ASN A 506 5.07 -13.08 45.36
CA ASN A 506 4.07 -13.15 46.44
C ASN A 506 4.39 -12.13 47.54
N SER A 507 3.57 -11.09 47.64
CA SER A 507 3.40 -10.40 48.92
C SER A 507 1.94 -9.97 49.09
N PRO A 508 1.18 -10.64 49.97
CA PRO A 508 -0.03 -10.09 50.54
C PRO A 508 0.37 -9.38 51.84
N ASN A 509 0.84 -8.13 51.76
CA ASN A 509 0.68 -7.13 52.82
C ASN A 509 1.26 -5.79 52.36
N GLY A 510 0.47 -4.74 52.57
CA GLY A 510 0.79 -3.40 52.12
C GLY A 510 2.02 -2.83 52.83
N SER A 511 2.95 -2.29 52.05
CA SER A 511 3.88 -1.27 52.51
C SER A 511 3.96 -0.17 51.47
N THR A 512 3.54 1.02 51.89
CA THR A 512 3.54 2.28 51.16
C THR A 512 4.96 2.60 50.65
N TYR A 513 5.19 2.57 49.34
CA TYR A 513 6.43 3.07 48.76
C TYR A 513 6.45 4.59 48.82
N ASN A 514 7.35 5.15 49.63
CA ASN A 514 7.60 6.59 49.67
C ASN A 514 8.26 7.05 48.36
N VAL A 515 7.48 7.75 47.53
CA VAL A 515 7.98 8.48 46.35
C VAL A 515 8.75 9.72 46.83
N PRO A 516 9.97 10.01 46.33
CA PRO A 516 10.71 11.21 46.72
C PRO A 516 9.88 12.49 46.48
N ASN A 517 9.99 13.46 47.38
CA ASN A 517 9.17 14.67 47.31
C ASN A 517 9.52 15.59 46.12
N GLU A 518 10.69 15.43 45.49
CA GLU A 518 11.12 16.27 44.37
C GLU A 518 11.15 15.51 43.04
N LEU A 519 10.54 16.07 41.99
CA LEU A 519 10.62 15.55 40.62
C LEU A 519 11.86 16.09 39.90
N THR A 520 12.47 15.26 39.06
CA THR A 520 13.52 15.66 38.11
C THR A 520 13.02 16.71 37.10
N HIS A 521 13.92 17.38 36.38
CA HIS A 521 13.54 18.40 35.37
C HIS A 521 12.60 17.81 34.30
N ALA A 522 12.91 16.63 33.77
CA ALA A 522 12.06 15.90 32.84
C ALA A 522 10.71 15.52 33.47
N GLY A 523 10.72 15.06 34.74
CA GLY A 523 9.49 14.76 35.48
C GLY A 523 8.58 15.98 35.66
N ARG A 524 9.15 17.18 35.85
CA ARG A 524 8.36 18.44 35.92
C ARG A 524 7.72 18.77 34.57
N GLN A 525 8.45 18.64 33.48
CA GLN A 525 7.91 18.87 32.12
C GLN A 525 6.76 17.92 31.81
N ILE A 526 6.92 16.61 32.07
CA ILE A 526 5.86 15.62 31.85
C ILE A 526 4.63 15.94 32.69
N ARG A 527 4.81 16.28 33.97
CA ARG A 527 3.71 16.68 34.86
C ARG A 527 2.96 17.90 34.31
N ASP A 528 3.67 18.91 33.82
CA ASP A 528 3.06 20.16 33.37
C ASP A 528 2.33 19.99 32.03
N SER A 529 2.88 19.19 31.11
CA SER A 529 2.19 18.77 29.89
C SER A 529 0.93 17.95 30.21
N MET A 530 1.00 16.99 31.14
CA MET A 530 -0.17 16.22 31.57
C MET A 530 -1.23 17.10 32.23
N LYS A 531 -0.83 18.07 33.05
CA LYS A 531 -1.77 19.03 33.65
C LYS A 531 -2.47 19.85 32.58
N ALA A 532 -1.75 20.38 31.58
CA ALA A 532 -2.32 21.15 30.48
C ALA A 532 -3.31 20.32 29.66
N LEU A 533 -2.94 19.09 29.27
CA LEU A 533 -3.79 18.20 28.48
C LEU A 533 -5.05 17.78 29.24
N LEU A 534 -4.90 17.42 30.51
CA LEU A 534 -6.03 16.94 31.29
C LEU A 534 -6.95 18.10 31.71
N PHE A 535 -6.46 19.34 31.79
CA PHE A 535 -7.27 20.51 32.15
C PHE A 535 -8.44 20.74 31.18
N VAL A 536 -8.28 20.35 29.92
CA VAL A 536 -9.32 20.44 28.88
C VAL A 536 -10.45 19.40 29.10
N LEU A 537 -10.21 18.36 29.89
CA LEU A 537 -11.16 17.27 30.12
C LEU A 537 -12.04 17.51 31.36
N THR A 538 -13.29 17.07 31.27
CA THR A 538 -14.20 17.07 32.44
C THR A 538 -13.63 16.18 33.57
N PRO A 539 -13.92 16.48 34.86
CA PRO A 539 -13.42 15.70 35.98
C PRO A 539 -13.58 14.16 35.85
N PRO A 540 -14.74 13.61 35.45
CA PRO A 540 -14.90 12.16 35.29
C PRO A 540 -14.09 11.58 34.12
N GLN A 541 -13.93 12.33 33.02
CA GLN A 541 -13.13 11.89 31.87
C GLN A 541 -11.64 11.86 32.23
N SER A 542 -11.14 12.89 32.90
CA SER A 542 -9.75 12.90 33.36
C SER A 542 -9.48 11.81 34.40
N GLN A 543 -10.45 11.51 35.26
CA GLN A 543 -10.30 10.44 36.25
C GLN A 543 -10.15 9.07 35.56
N ARG A 544 -11.00 8.79 34.56
CA ARG A 544 -10.92 7.56 33.76
C ARG A 544 -9.62 7.46 32.96
N PHE A 545 -9.11 8.58 32.46
CA PHE A 545 -7.84 8.60 31.75
C PHE A 545 -6.65 8.35 32.69
N LEU A 546 -6.68 8.94 33.88
CA LEU A 546 -5.65 8.73 34.90
C LEU A 546 -5.65 7.31 35.46
N SER A 547 -6.82 6.66 35.60
CA SER A 547 -6.87 5.26 36.04
C SER A 547 -6.23 4.31 35.02
N ILE A 548 -6.41 4.58 33.72
CA ILE A 548 -5.74 3.83 32.64
C ILE A 548 -4.22 4.03 32.71
N LEU A 549 -3.77 5.28 32.84
CA LEU A 549 -2.33 5.57 32.95
C LEU A 549 -1.73 4.97 34.22
N CYS A 550 -2.43 4.97 35.35
CA CYS A 550 -2.00 4.29 36.57
C CYS A 550 -1.84 2.78 36.35
N GLY A 551 -2.76 2.16 35.61
CA GLY A 551 -2.67 0.75 35.23
C GLY A 551 -1.44 0.47 34.35
N TRP A 552 -1.24 1.25 33.30
CA TRP A 552 -0.10 1.09 32.40
C TRP A 552 1.24 1.29 33.11
N TRP A 553 1.37 2.35 33.89
CA TRP A 553 2.61 2.70 34.58
C TRP A 553 2.76 2.04 35.95
N HIS A 554 1.82 1.16 36.34
CA HIS A 554 1.81 0.47 37.63
C HIS A 554 1.99 1.46 38.79
N VAL A 555 1.25 2.58 38.74
CA VAL A 555 1.19 3.60 39.79
C VAL A 555 -0.03 3.30 40.64
N PRO A 556 0.10 3.14 41.98
CA PRO A 556 -1.03 2.82 42.84
C PRO A 556 -2.09 3.93 42.75
N TYR A 557 -3.28 3.56 42.29
CA TYR A 557 -4.41 4.48 42.22
C TYR A 557 -5.04 4.60 43.63
N PRO A 558 -5.20 5.80 44.20
CA PRO A 558 -5.73 5.95 45.55
C PRO A 558 -7.16 5.37 45.65
N ARG A 559 -7.41 4.56 46.68
CA ARG A 559 -8.73 3.96 46.94
C ARG A 559 -9.74 5.07 47.21
N GLN A 560 -10.92 4.97 46.57
CA GLN A 560 -12.00 5.94 46.71
C GLN A 560 -12.67 5.81 48.08
N ASP A 561 -12.16 6.53 49.07
CA ASP A 561 -12.94 6.80 50.30
C ASP A 561 -13.91 7.94 50.02
N GLY A 562 -15.07 7.59 49.44
CA GLY A 562 -16.38 8.28 49.52
C GLY A 562 -16.48 9.80 49.28
N SER A 563 -15.38 10.50 49.07
CA SER A 563 -15.27 11.94 48.97
C SER A 563 -14.91 12.30 47.53
N ALA A 564 -15.52 13.39 47.06
CA ALA A 564 -15.39 13.86 45.69
C ALA A 564 -13.91 13.94 45.29
N TRP A 565 -13.58 13.45 44.09
CA TRP A 565 -12.24 13.49 43.48
C TRP A 565 -11.72 14.94 43.44
N GLU A 566 -11.04 15.33 44.52
CA GLU A 566 -10.62 16.70 44.76
C GLU A 566 -9.41 17.06 43.89
N LYS A 567 -9.24 18.35 43.56
CA LYS A 567 -8.12 18.83 42.71
C LYS A 567 -6.74 18.39 43.22
N SER A 568 -6.59 18.18 44.53
CA SER A 568 -5.35 17.71 45.16
C SER A 568 -5.00 16.26 44.79
N HIS A 569 -5.97 15.33 44.88
CA HIS A 569 -5.77 13.92 44.54
C HIS A 569 -5.34 13.72 43.09
N ARG A 570 -5.93 14.52 42.19
CA ARG A 570 -5.56 14.51 40.77
C ARG A 570 -4.13 14.97 40.52
N ALA A 571 -3.68 16.00 41.23
CA ALA A 571 -2.33 16.52 41.10
C ALA A 571 -1.29 15.49 41.57
N ASP A 572 -1.58 14.76 42.64
CA ASP A 572 -0.70 13.73 43.18
C ASP A 572 -0.56 12.52 42.27
N VAL A 573 -1.67 12.05 41.67
CA VAL A 573 -1.62 10.93 40.71
C VAL A 573 -0.80 11.31 39.46
N ILE A 574 -1.01 12.51 38.91
CA ILE A 574 -0.20 13.02 37.78
C ILE A 574 1.28 13.09 38.18
N ARG A 575 1.57 13.53 39.41
CA ARG A 575 2.92 13.63 39.94
C ARG A 575 3.61 12.26 40.01
N GLN A 576 2.91 11.24 40.52
CA GLN A 576 3.46 9.89 40.63
C GLN A 576 3.72 9.24 39.26
N ILE A 577 2.82 9.45 38.29
CA ILE A 577 3.02 9.00 36.91
C ILE A 577 4.25 9.69 36.31
N ALA A 578 4.34 11.02 36.40
CA ALA A 578 5.47 11.77 35.84
C ALA A 578 6.83 11.37 36.46
N ALA A 579 6.87 11.08 37.77
CA ALA A 579 8.06 10.58 38.44
C ALA A 579 8.47 9.18 37.95
N LYS A 580 7.50 8.30 37.66
CA LYS A 580 7.78 6.94 37.17
C LYS A 580 8.22 6.93 35.71
N VAL A 581 7.58 7.75 34.86
CA VAL A 581 7.92 7.89 33.44
C VAL A 581 9.32 8.49 33.26
N SER A 582 9.63 9.58 33.98
CA SER A 582 10.94 10.24 33.86
C SER A 582 12.11 9.35 34.27
N ARG A 583 11.95 8.47 35.27
CA ARG A 583 13.00 7.51 35.66
C ARG A 583 13.31 6.47 34.58
N ILE A 584 12.30 6.06 33.82
CA ILE A 584 12.47 5.11 32.72
C ILE A 584 13.20 5.79 31.56
N GLU A 585 12.84 7.04 31.26
CA GLU A 585 13.55 7.85 30.27
C GLU A 585 15.02 8.06 30.64
N GLU A 586 15.30 8.38 31.91
CA GLU A 586 16.67 8.53 32.43
C GLU A 586 17.47 7.22 32.36
N CYS A 587 16.84 6.08 32.67
CA CYS A 587 17.47 4.76 32.51
C CYS A 587 17.73 4.41 31.04
N ALA A 588 16.81 4.73 30.14
CA ALA A 588 16.97 4.52 28.70
C ALA A 588 18.09 5.39 28.10
N LEU A 589 18.20 6.64 28.54
CA LEU A 589 19.29 7.55 28.17
C LEU A 589 20.65 7.08 28.71
N ARG A 590 20.70 6.56 29.94
CA ARG A 590 21.93 5.94 30.49
C ARG A 590 22.37 4.71 29.69
N ARG A 591 21.43 3.85 29.26
CA ARG A 591 21.72 2.71 28.38
C ARG A 591 22.27 3.14 27.03
N ARG A 592 21.74 4.21 26.43
CA ARG A 592 22.27 4.80 25.18
C ARG A 592 23.64 5.45 25.33
N ALA A 593 23.90 6.09 26.47
CA ALA A 593 25.20 6.69 26.76
C ALA A 593 26.31 5.64 26.97
N SER A 594 25.97 4.45 27.49
CA SER A 594 26.91 3.32 27.54
C SER A 594 27.19 2.68 26.18
N THR A 595 26.29 2.82 25.19
CA THR A 595 26.50 2.29 23.83
C THR A 595 27.41 3.16 22.96
N PHE A 596 27.73 4.39 23.39
CA PHE A 596 28.49 5.36 22.57
C PHE A 596 29.95 5.57 23.03
N LYS A 597 30.49 4.74 23.91
CA LYS A 597 31.90 4.81 24.31
C LYS A 597 32.75 3.69 23.69
N VAL A 598 33.07 3.83 22.40
CA VAL A 598 34.31 3.29 21.81
C VAL A 598 34.82 4.26 20.74
N PHE A 599 35.76 5.14 21.13
CA PHE A 599 37.01 5.49 20.44
C PHE A 599 37.81 6.43 21.37
N PRO A 600 39.15 6.26 21.53
CA PRO A 600 39.90 6.96 22.55
C PRO A 600 40.47 8.29 22.02
N ALA A 601 40.46 9.33 22.85
CA ALA A 601 41.45 10.40 22.78
C ALA A 601 41.74 10.94 24.19
N ARG A 602 43.04 10.98 24.50
CA ARG A 602 43.66 11.52 25.71
C ARG A 602 43.08 12.90 26.10
N SER A 603 42.71 13.08 27.36
CA SER A 603 43.48 13.86 28.35
C SER A 603 42.63 14.23 29.56
N GLY A 604 43.18 13.97 30.76
CA GLY A 604 43.11 14.89 31.88
C GLY A 604 41.91 14.81 32.84
N ARG A 605 42.20 14.30 34.05
CA ARG A 605 41.54 14.51 35.35
C ARG A 605 40.28 13.68 35.66
N SER A 606 40.46 12.74 36.60
CA SER A 606 39.52 12.51 37.71
C SER A 606 39.90 13.43 38.88
N PRO A 607 39.21 13.46 40.04
CA PRO A 607 37.91 12.85 40.42
C PRO A 607 36.97 13.84 41.18
N SER A 608 35.74 13.43 41.53
CA SER A 608 35.18 13.48 42.91
C SER A 608 33.63 13.58 42.98
N THR A 609 32.99 12.50 43.45
CA THR A 609 32.31 12.39 44.76
C THR A 609 31.29 13.47 45.22
N ILE A 610 30.05 13.00 45.46
CA ILE A 610 29.05 13.36 46.51
C ILE A 610 28.29 14.71 46.44
N CYS A 611 26.95 14.55 46.42
CA CYS A 611 25.87 15.25 47.14
C CYS A 611 26.11 16.66 47.73
N GLY A 612 25.21 17.61 47.44
CA GLY A 612 25.09 18.89 48.17
C GLY A 612 23.88 19.73 47.74
N ILE A 613 23.10 20.17 48.74
CA ILE A 613 21.87 20.98 48.69
C ILE A 613 22.23 22.49 48.64
N GLU A 614 21.21 23.33 48.41
CA GLU A 614 21.10 24.79 48.68
C GLU A 614 21.53 25.75 47.55
N LEU A 615 20.87 26.89 47.25
CA LEU A 615 19.66 27.59 47.72
C LEU A 615 19.43 28.80 46.76
N ALA A 616 18.24 29.42 46.88
CA ALA A 616 17.87 30.80 46.48
C ALA A 616 17.58 31.07 44.98
N GLN A 617 16.34 31.33 44.55
CA GLN A 617 15.47 32.53 44.76
C GLN A 617 15.99 33.83 44.12
N SER A 618 15.25 34.32 43.11
CA SER A 618 14.64 35.67 42.99
C SER A 618 14.38 35.93 41.48
N ASP A 619 13.12 35.96 41.03
CA ASP A 619 12.29 37.16 40.87
C ASP A 619 13.02 38.34 40.23
N THR A 620 12.60 38.76 39.04
CA THR A 620 11.88 40.04 38.83
C THR A 620 11.54 40.29 37.37
N ASP A 621 10.30 40.75 37.17
CA ASP A 621 9.79 41.42 35.98
C ASP A 621 10.66 42.62 35.56
N SER A 622 10.69 42.91 34.25
CA SER A 622 9.92 44.03 33.67
C SER A 622 10.51 44.67 32.40
N HIS A 623 9.59 44.96 31.47
CA HIS A 623 9.42 46.23 30.74
C HIS A 623 10.16 46.57 29.41
N ILE A 624 9.32 47.07 28.48
CA ILE A 624 9.50 48.13 27.42
C ILE A 624 10.05 47.62 26.07
N SER A 625 9.23 47.39 25.02
CA SER A 625 8.40 48.27 24.15
C SER A 625 9.16 48.87 22.96
N PHE A 626 8.55 48.80 21.76
CA PHE A 626 8.49 49.71 20.60
C PHE A 626 8.14 48.82 19.40
N GLY A 627 7.08 49.00 18.61
CA GLY A 627 6.22 50.16 18.38
C GLY A 627 6.15 50.41 16.86
N GLN A 628 4.91 50.62 16.36
CA GLN A 628 4.54 51.30 15.09
C GLN A 628 4.72 50.57 13.75
N ASN A 629 3.81 50.65 12.77
CA ASN A 629 2.52 51.38 12.58
C ASN A 629 1.63 50.49 11.69
N GLY A 630 0.32 50.36 11.94
CA GLY A 630 -0.74 51.33 11.60
C GLY A 630 -1.41 50.82 10.32
N GLY A 631 -2.60 50.21 10.35
CA GLY A 631 -3.92 50.82 10.58
C GLY A 631 -4.62 50.87 9.21
N GLU A 632 -5.89 50.62 8.98
CA GLU A 632 -7.13 50.40 9.75
C GLU A 632 -8.12 49.80 8.73
N GLU A 633 -8.89 48.76 9.08
CA GLU A 633 -10.37 48.77 9.26
C GLU A 633 -11.18 49.19 7.99
N ILE A 634 -12.27 48.53 7.56
CA ILE A 634 -13.52 48.26 8.28
C ILE A 634 -14.33 47.09 7.65
N LYS A 635 -14.99 46.39 8.57
CA LYS A 635 -16.02 45.33 8.62
C LYS A 635 -17.16 45.23 7.60
N ASP A 636 -17.64 43.97 7.55
CA ASP A 636 -18.88 43.37 7.00
C ASP A 636 -20.22 44.02 7.39
N ALA A 637 -21.26 43.78 6.57
CA ALA A 637 -22.53 43.16 7.01
C ALA A 637 -23.55 42.90 5.85
N ASP A 638 -23.92 41.62 5.72
CA ASP A 638 -25.22 40.98 5.38
C ASP A 638 -26.45 41.76 4.83
N ARG A 639 -27.13 41.18 3.81
CA ARG A 639 -28.46 40.52 3.95
C ARG A 639 -29.15 40.10 2.62
N ILE A 640 -29.45 38.79 2.54
CA ILE A 640 -30.76 38.10 2.29
C ILE A 640 -31.60 38.40 1.01
N SER A 641 -31.91 37.29 0.29
CA SER A 641 -32.80 37.00 -0.88
C SER A 641 -34.33 37.02 -0.54
N PRO A 642 -35.36 36.54 -1.34
CA PRO A 642 -35.47 36.03 -2.73
C PRO A 642 -36.79 36.40 -3.54
N ARG A 643 -36.95 35.82 -4.76
CA ARG A 643 -38.18 35.51 -5.57
C ARG A 643 -38.90 36.65 -6.31
N ASP A 644 -39.55 36.52 -7.48
CA ASP A 644 -39.80 35.50 -8.53
C ASP A 644 -40.39 36.26 -9.74
N THR A 645 -40.19 35.83 -10.99
CA THR A 645 -41.23 35.64 -12.06
C THR A 645 -40.62 35.45 -13.46
N ALA A 646 -41.21 34.52 -14.21
CA ALA A 646 -40.84 34.06 -15.53
C ALA A 646 -41.58 34.80 -16.66
N ALA A 647 -40.96 34.93 -17.85
CA ALA A 647 -41.54 34.68 -19.18
C ALA A 647 -40.55 35.07 -20.30
N SER A 648 -40.33 34.15 -21.24
CA SER A 648 -39.65 34.38 -22.55
C SER A 648 -40.71 34.78 -23.61
N PRO A 649 -40.35 35.37 -24.77
CA PRO A 649 -39.82 34.58 -25.88
C PRO A 649 -38.60 35.20 -26.59
N ALA A 650 -37.80 34.29 -27.12
CA ALA A 650 -36.56 34.51 -27.86
C ALA A 650 -36.77 35.16 -29.24
N SER A 651 -35.92 36.14 -29.56
CA SER A 651 -35.48 36.46 -30.92
C SER A 651 -34.01 36.06 -31.04
N ILE A 652 -33.75 34.89 -31.63
CA ILE A 652 -32.38 34.50 -31.99
C ILE A 652 -32.06 35.17 -33.32
N SER A 653 -31.38 36.31 -33.26
CA SER A 653 -30.60 36.83 -34.38
C SER A 653 -29.39 35.92 -34.56
N MET A 654 -29.33 35.15 -35.64
CA MET A 654 -28.09 34.47 -36.05
C MET A 654 -27.21 35.48 -36.79
N SER A 655 -26.31 36.14 -36.05
CA SER A 655 -25.14 36.79 -36.64
C SER A 655 -24.27 35.71 -37.30
N SER A 656 -24.18 35.73 -38.63
CA SER A 656 -23.37 34.78 -39.40
C SER A 656 -21.93 35.29 -39.43
N ILE A 657 -21.02 34.57 -38.79
CA ILE A 657 -19.59 34.88 -38.79
C ILE A 657 -18.91 34.00 -39.86
N THR A 658 -18.19 34.62 -40.79
CA THR A 658 -17.46 33.90 -41.85
C THR A 658 -16.06 33.51 -41.36
N TYR A 659 -15.72 32.23 -41.44
CA TYR A 659 -14.39 31.71 -41.11
C TYR A 659 -13.62 31.38 -42.39
N VAL A 660 -12.38 31.87 -42.48
CA VAL A 660 -11.43 31.58 -43.57
C VAL A 660 -10.28 30.75 -43.02
N VAL A 661 -10.09 29.55 -43.57
CA VAL A 661 -9.11 28.57 -43.08
C VAL A 661 -8.23 28.06 -44.23
N PRO A 662 -7.03 28.62 -44.44
CA PRO A 662 -6.07 28.09 -45.40
C PRO A 662 -5.31 26.83 -44.90
N PHE A 663 -5.03 25.90 -45.80
CA PHE A 663 -4.21 24.72 -45.55
C PHE A 663 -3.28 24.38 -46.72
N TYR A 664 -2.19 23.66 -46.44
CA TYR A 664 -1.23 23.17 -47.43
C TYR A 664 -1.23 21.64 -47.48
N LYS A 665 -1.25 21.07 -48.69
CA LYS A 665 -1.09 19.63 -48.92
C LYS A 665 0.41 19.26 -48.81
N PRO A 666 0.83 18.27 -48.00
CA PRO A 666 2.19 17.74 -48.07
C PRO A 666 2.40 17.03 -49.42
N GLY A 667 3.61 17.17 -49.97
CA GLY A 667 3.95 16.91 -51.38
C GLY A 667 3.52 15.55 -51.96
N SER A 668 3.29 15.57 -53.27
CA SER A 668 3.06 14.37 -54.09
C SER A 668 4.26 13.42 -54.04
N PRO A 669 4.05 12.09 -54.09
CA PRO A 669 5.13 11.15 -54.25
C PRO A 669 5.74 11.37 -55.65
N THR A 670 7.05 11.55 -55.69
CA THR A 670 7.84 11.37 -56.91
C THR A 670 8.10 9.90 -57.14
#